data_AF-A0A7C9J748-F1
#
_entry.id   AF-A0A7C9J748-F1
#
_cell.length_a   1.000
_cell.length_b   1.000
_cell.length_c   1.000
_cell.angle_alpha   90.00
_cell.angle_beta   90.00
_cell.angle_gamma   90.00
#
_symmetry.space_group_name_H-M   'P 1'
#
loop_
_entity.id
_entity.type
_entity.pdbx_description
1 polymer ?
#
loop_
_entity_poly.entity_id
_entity_poly.type
_entity_poly.pdbx_seq_one_letter_code
_entity_poly.pdbx_strand_id
1 'polypeptide(L)'
;MHSAGSPACPDCGAPLDGSPRRCPACELPLHGPIAAELWQLDLALNDLRGREAWLLGRRSELLTALRAAGENQPAGAWAGGAQTPVNGPAEGPQTGAQDGPGHVAGAHGQAAPKAGVSGQPGWQAGVPGRPGGPVPVGFPGNVPPKREMSPSAVRNLLLGLGGLLLVVAAFVFTIVSWGSVGIGGRAAILVGFTALTFATPFLLVRRNLKATAETVAILGLALFLLDGYAAYQVWFEPRVDSLPYTAVLFALAAGLFALYGGYARLSLPVPIAIGLAQFPLIVFVADQTAAHAAGALILTAGFDVAVWTWARRKVALVGLLATWVIGVYIAFFQSTAYPDDLAEAVGYAVILAVAAAEAAFMARGAKKFPLVPVIGGVVAGVFAVRAPFAVVVPFAWVILVAPVAAGVFALVLRGRARNTALVVGALASIGVLAPVLIVLRGPLDWGHGVWSASWGAGAGDYLSRSPWVPGVPDLLLLVLIAVALALVVRQKVVAVLVGAVAVAFVPPVFDLPYPVMIVVLLALAAGVAAVPQPAFARLALGVGVVAVVWGLVSETATLVVLAALALIAAGVAFRAATLRTWAANVAVIHAGGFAVAAWLAADLQPRFLTFVLLAVAAAAAPWRRTEIGAGVLGVAALAVVPDLKMFSLAAAAAGVIAAGVALRKDRGNVGYLATALLLTASWSRLYAEDVTLVEAYTAPFSVVLLVFGWWKARTGSSWRAYGAGLSFTLLPSLVVLYDQPEGWLRPLALGIVALVVLVVGALRRLQAPAVLGGFTLAAVTVHEITPWVADLVLMVPRWVPMAVGGLLLLVVGATYESRIRDVKRVGAAIRGLR
;
A
#
# COMPACT_ATOMS: atom_id res chain seq x y z
N MET A 1 -19.66 15.09 -56.37
CA MET A 1 -18.83 16.07 -57.10
C MET A 1 -18.81 17.34 -56.26
N HIS A 2 -17.84 17.47 -55.35
CA HIS A 2 -17.65 18.66 -54.53
C HIS A 2 -16.62 19.56 -55.19
N SER A 3 -16.93 20.85 -55.24
CA SER A 3 -16.12 21.94 -55.74
C SER A 3 -14.71 21.86 -55.18
N ALA A 4 -13.71 21.69 -56.05
CA ALA A 4 -12.30 21.79 -55.70
C ALA A 4 -12.02 23.21 -55.18
N GLY A 5 -11.93 23.35 -53.86
CA GLY A 5 -11.40 24.56 -53.25
C GLY A 5 -9.95 24.76 -53.72
N SER A 6 -9.56 26.01 -53.96
CA SER A 6 -8.17 26.34 -54.33
C SER A 6 -7.19 25.66 -53.36
N PRO A 7 -6.11 25.04 -53.86
CA PRO A 7 -5.13 24.39 -52.99
C PRO A 7 -4.58 25.39 -51.97
N ALA A 8 -4.48 25.00 -50.70
CA ALA A 8 -3.88 25.81 -49.65
C ALA A 8 -2.50 25.26 -49.29
N CYS A 9 -1.60 26.12 -48.79
CA CYS A 9 -0.28 25.70 -48.31
C CYS A 9 -0.44 24.76 -47.10
N PRO A 10 0.23 23.58 -47.07
CA PRO A 10 0.08 22.62 -45.99
C PRO A 10 0.69 23.09 -44.66
N ASP A 11 1.62 24.05 -44.70
CA ASP A 11 2.27 24.59 -43.50
C ASP A 11 1.50 25.80 -42.93
N CYS A 12 1.24 26.82 -43.76
CA CYS A 12 0.65 28.08 -43.28
C CYS A 12 -0.83 28.30 -43.66
N GLY A 13 -1.45 27.40 -44.44
CA GLY A 13 -2.86 27.48 -44.83
C GLY A 13 -3.22 28.59 -45.83
N ALA A 14 -2.24 29.31 -46.38
CA ALA A 14 -2.49 30.37 -47.35
C ALA A 14 -3.01 29.78 -48.69
N PRO A 15 -4.02 30.39 -49.34
CA PRO A 15 -4.47 29.94 -50.65
C PRO A 15 -3.33 30.08 -51.66
N LEU A 16 -3.13 29.03 -52.46
CA LEU A 16 -2.13 28.98 -53.51
C LEU A 16 -2.79 29.31 -54.84
N ASP A 17 -2.49 30.49 -55.37
CA ASP A 17 -2.90 30.86 -56.72
C ASP A 17 -1.88 30.31 -57.73
N GLY A 18 -2.33 29.36 -58.56
CA GLY A 18 -1.49 28.70 -59.56
C GLY A 18 -0.54 27.64 -58.98
N SER A 19 0.62 27.45 -59.60
CA SER A 19 1.65 26.46 -59.21
C SER A 19 2.97 27.13 -58.79
N PRO A 20 2.97 27.91 -57.71
CA PRO A 20 4.18 28.60 -57.27
C PRO A 20 5.21 27.59 -56.74
N ARG A 21 6.48 27.76 -57.11
CA ARG A 21 7.57 26.88 -56.63
C ARG A 21 7.80 27.00 -55.11
N ARG A 22 7.39 28.10 -54.50
CA ARG A 22 7.44 28.36 -53.07
C ARG A 22 6.16 29.03 -52.62
N CYS A 23 5.72 28.78 -51.39
CA CYS A 23 4.59 29.49 -50.82
C CYS A 23 4.91 31.00 -50.72
N PRO A 24 4.03 31.91 -51.18
CA PRO A 24 4.27 33.35 -51.07
C PRO A 24 4.21 33.89 -49.63
N ALA A 25 3.73 33.10 -48.65
CA ALA A 25 3.58 33.51 -47.26
C ALA A 25 4.68 32.97 -46.32
N CYS A 26 4.99 31.67 -46.39
CA CYS A 26 6.00 31.03 -45.52
C CYS A 26 7.26 30.54 -46.26
N GLU A 27 7.39 30.84 -47.55
CA GLU A 27 8.49 30.41 -48.42
C GLU A 27 8.71 28.89 -48.54
N LEU A 28 7.79 28.07 -48.02
CA LEU A 28 7.88 26.61 -48.08
C LEU A 28 8.11 26.15 -49.54
N PRO A 29 9.14 25.33 -49.82
CA PRO A 29 9.33 24.75 -51.15
C PRO A 29 8.18 23.80 -51.49
N LEU A 30 7.39 24.16 -52.50
CA LEU A 30 6.23 23.37 -52.96
C LEU A 30 6.58 22.49 -54.17
N HIS A 31 7.88 22.32 -54.45
CA HIS A 31 8.40 21.54 -55.57
C HIS A 31 9.49 20.58 -55.09
N GLY A 32 9.64 19.45 -55.80
CA GLY A 32 10.60 18.40 -55.46
C GLY A 32 9.92 17.14 -54.89
N PRO A 33 10.69 16.04 -54.73
CA PRO A 33 10.15 14.74 -54.36
C PRO A 33 9.46 14.74 -52.98
N ILE A 34 10.02 15.46 -52.00
CA ILE A 34 9.47 15.57 -50.64
C ILE A 34 8.14 16.33 -50.63
N ALA A 35 8.02 17.41 -51.39
CA ALA A 35 6.78 18.17 -51.51
C ALA A 35 5.68 17.35 -52.21
N ALA A 36 6.05 16.50 -53.18
CA ALA A 36 5.14 15.57 -53.84
C ALA A 36 4.66 14.47 -52.89
N GLU A 37 5.54 13.90 -52.07
CA GLU A 37 5.19 12.91 -51.05
C GLU A 37 4.23 13.50 -50.00
N LEU A 38 4.52 14.70 -49.49
CA LEU A 38 3.63 15.41 -48.56
C LEU A 38 2.25 15.65 -49.15
N TRP A 39 2.18 16.11 -50.41
CA TRP A 39 0.91 16.31 -51.12
C TRP A 39 0.12 15.01 -51.29
N GLN A 40 0.79 13.89 -51.60
CA GLN A 40 0.15 12.57 -51.68
C GLN A 40 -0.40 12.12 -50.31
N LEU A 41 0.33 12.40 -49.22
CA LEU A 41 -0.09 12.09 -47.86
C LEU A 41 -1.34 12.88 -47.45
N ASP A 42 -1.37 14.18 -47.75
CA ASP A 42 -2.52 15.04 -47.47
C ASP A 42 -3.76 14.62 -48.27
N LEU A 43 -3.58 14.21 -49.52
CA LEU A 43 -4.66 13.63 -50.33
C LEU A 43 -5.19 12.32 -49.72
N ALA A 44 -4.30 11.44 -49.26
CA ALA A 44 -4.69 10.18 -48.63
C ALA A 44 -5.46 10.41 -47.31
N LEU A 45 -5.03 11.37 -46.49
CA LEU A 45 -5.72 11.73 -45.25
C LEU A 45 -7.11 12.33 -45.53
N ASN A 46 -7.25 13.15 -46.56
CA ASN A 46 -8.55 13.71 -46.94
C ASN A 46 -9.50 12.64 -47.49
N ASP A 47 -9.00 11.65 -48.26
CA ASP A 47 -9.81 10.51 -48.70
C ASP A 47 -10.32 9.68 -47.52
N LEU A 48 -9.47 9.41 -46.52
CA LEU A 48 -9.86 8.68 -45.31
C LEU A 48 -10.95 9.41 -44.53
N ARG A 49 -10.83 10.74 -44.36
CA ARG A 49 -11.88 11.55 -43.71
C ARG A 49 -13.20 11.51 -44.49
N GLY A 50 -13.13 11.52 -45.82
CA GLY A 50 -14.29 11.33 -46.68
C GLY A 50 -14.97 9.97 -46.49
N ARG A 51 -14.17 8.88 -46.42
CA ARG A 51 -14.68 7.52 -46.17
C ARG A 51 -15.32 7.39 -44.79
N GLU A 52 -14.70 7.96 -43.76
CA GLU A 52 -15.24 7.97 -42.40
C GLU A 52 -16.62 8.65 -42.36
N ALA A 53 -16.72 9.85 -42.94
CA ALA A 53 -17.99 10.58 -43.03
C ALA A 53 -19.07 9.78 -43.79
N TRP A 54 -18.69 9.13 -44.90
CA TRP A 54 -19.60 8.28 -45.66
C TRP A 54 -20.08 7.06 -44.88
N LEU A 55 -19.18 6.35 -44.17
CA LEU A 55 -19.52 5.19 -43.35
C LEU A 55 -20.46 5.55 -42.20
N LEU A 56 -20.23 6.69 -41.55
CA LEU A 56 -21.11 7.19 -40.50
C LEU A 56 -22.50 7.54 -41.03
N GLY A 57 -22.58 8.16 -42.21
CA GLY A 57 -23.84 8.38 -42.93
C GLY A 57 -24.55 7.06 -43.24
N ARG A 58 -23.85 6.09 -43.83
CA ARG A 58 -24.41 4.78 -44.20
C ARG A 58 -24.90 3.99 -42.98
N ARG A 59 -24.17 4.04 -41.87
CA ARG A 59 -24.59 3.44 -40.59
C ARG A 59 -25.91 4.02 -40.11
N SER A 60 -26.09 5.34 -40.20
CA SER A 60 -27.34 6.00 -39.78
C SER A 60 -28.54 5.59 -40.64
N GLU A 61 -28.35 5.44 -41.95
CA GLU A 61 -29.37 4.95 -42.88
C GLU A 61 -29.78 3.50 -42.57
N LEU A 62 -28.79 2.61 -42.37
CA LEU A 62 -29.03 1.20 -42.06
C LEU A 62 -29.77 1.02 -40.74
N LEU A 63 -29.43 1.81 -39.71
CA LEU A 63 -30.15 1.79 -38.44
C LEU A 63 -31.60 2.27 -38.59
N THR A 64 -31.85 3.27 -39.44
CA THR A 64 -33.20 3.74 -39.75
C THR A 64 -34.00 2.68 -40.50
N ALA A 65 -33.38 2.00 -41.48
CA ALA A 65 -34.02 0.92 -42.22
C ALA A 65 -34.36 -0.29 -41.34
N LEU A 66 -33.46 -0.68 -40.43
CA LEU A 66 -33.71 -1.78 -39.48
C LEU A 66 -34.84 -1.45 -38.50
N ARG A 67 -34.94 -0.20 -38.03
CA ARG A 67 -36.06 0.24 -37.18
C ARG A 67 -37.39 0.18 -37.92
N ALA A 68 -37.44 0.68 -39.15
CA ALA A 68 -38.64 0.62 -40.00
C ALA A 68 -39.03 -0.83 -40.38
N ALA A 69 -38.05 -1.74 -40.49
CA ALA A 69 -38.31 -3.16 -40.70
C ALA A 69 -38.83 -3.86 -39.44
N GLY A 70 -38.36 -3.46 -38.26
CA GLY A 70 -38.86 -3.95 -36.98
C GLY A 70 -40.31 -3.52 -36.69
N GLU A 71 -40.71 -2.33 -37.13
CA GLU A 71 -42.08 -1.83 -36.99
C GLU A 71 -43.09 -2.54 -37.93
N ASN A 72 -42.61 -3.05 -39.07
CA ASN A 72 -43.44 -3.73 -40.07
C ASN A 72 -43.40 -5.27 -39.97
N GLN A 73 -42.77 -5.86 -38.94
CA GLN A 73 -42.84 -7.30 -38.71
C GLN A 73 -44.18 -7.67 -38.05
N PRO A 74 -45.09 -8.39 -38.75
CA PRO A 74 -46.26 -8.94 -38.09
C PRO A 74 -45.80 -9.94 -37.02
N ALA A 75 -46.31 -9.76 -35.81
CA ALA A 75 -46.06 -10.64 -34.67
C ALA A 75 -46.58 -12.06 -34.97
N GLY A 76 -45.72 -12.92 -35.51
CA GLY A 76 -46.06 -14.33 -35.72
C GLY A 76 -45.26 -15.03 -36.82
N ALA A 77 -43.93 -15.10 -36.72
CA ALA A 77 -43.15 -15.95 -37.63
C ALA A 77 -41.81 -16.48 -37.06
N TRP A 78 -41.65 -16.59 -35.74
CA TRP A 78 -40.53 -17.33 -35.14
C TRP A 78 -41.02 -18.21 -33.99
N ALA A 79 -41.96 -19.10 -34.32
CA ALA A 79 -42.16 -20.34 -33.58
C ALA A 79 -41.74 -21.47 -34.51
N GLY A 80 -40.52 -21.97 -34.36
CA GLY A 80 -40.06 -23.18 -35.04
C GLY A 80 -38.56 -23.19 -35.34
N GLY A 81 -37.81 -23.98 -34.58
CA GLY A 81 -36.48 -24.44 -34.99
C GLY A 81 -35.38 -24.27 -33.95
N ALA A 82 -35.39 -25.12 -32.92
CA ALA A 82 -34.17 -25.42 -32.18
C ALA A 82 -33.25 -26.28 -33.05
N GLN A 83 -31.94 -26.01 -33.07
CA GLN A 83 -30.87 -27.00 -33.28
C GLN A 83 -29.46 -26.40 -33.08
N THR A 84 -28.78 -26.86 -32.03
CA THR A 84 -27.32 -27.03 -31.92
C THR A 84 -27.02 -28.54 -32.02
N PRO A 85 -25.77 -29.04 -32.18
CA PRO A 85 -24.49 -28.49 -32.66
C PRO A 85 -23.80 -29.45 -33.69
N VAL A 86 -22.54 -29.20 -34.12
CA VAL A 86 -21.42 -30.20 -34.25
C VAL A 86 -20.17 -29.59 -34.94
N ASN A 87 -19.05 -29.57 -34.18
CA ASN A 87 -17.60 -29.81 -34.45
C ASN A 87 -16.99 -29.40 -35.81
N GLY A 88 -15.90 -28.63 -35.97
CA GLY A 88 -14.56 -28.56 -35.29
C GLY A 88 -13.46 -28.72 -36.41
N PRO A 89 -12.12 -28.61 -36.21
CA PRO A 89 -11.28 -28.05 -35.14
C PRO A 89 -10.11 -27.12 -35.65
N ALA A 90 -9.19 -26.77 -34.72
CA ALA A 90 -7.80 -26.25 -34.91
C ALA A 90 -7.64 -24.77 -35.31
N GLU A 91 -6.83 -23.90 -34.70
CA GLU A 91 -5.65 -24.03 -33.83
C GLU A 91 -5.47 -22.71 -33.03
N GLY A 92 -5.18 -22.80 -31.73
CA GLY A 92 -4.43 -21.77 -30.99
C GLY A 92 -2.92 -21.99 -31.15
N PRO A 93 -2.03 -21.11 -30.64
CA PRO A 93 -1.98 -20.71 -29.23
C PRO A 93 -1.84 -19.18 -29.00
N GLN A 94 -2.57 -18.61 -28.04
CA GLN A 94 -2.10 -18.25 -26.69
C GLN A 94 -0.84 -17.37 -26.61
N THR A 95 -1.01 -16.14 -26.11
CA THR A 95 -0.37 -15.57 -24.89
C THR A 95 -0.72 -14.08 -24.84
N GLY A 96 -1.44 -13.61 -23.82
CA GLY A 96 -0.78 -12.85 -22.76
C GLY A 96 -1.64 -11.67 -22.34
N ALA A 97 -2.48 -11.92 -21.34
CA ALA A 97 -3.19 -10.91 -20.56
C ALA A 97 -2.23 -10.26 -19.54
N GLN A 98 -2.73 -9.20 -18.88
CA GLN A 98 -2.29 -8.64 -17.59
C GLN A 98 -1.07 -7.69 -17.65
N ASP A 99 -1.32 -6.38 -17.66
CA ASP A 99 -1.54 -5.60 -16.43
C ASP A 99 -1.34 -4.10 -16.70
N GLY A 100 -2.43 -3.35 -16.62
CA GLY A 100 -2.40 -1.93 -16.31
C GLY A 100 -3.07 -1.73 -14.95
N PRO A 101 -2.40 -1.20 -13.92
CA PRO A 101 -3.09 -0.72 -12.75
C PRO A 101 -3.55 0.72 -12.95
N GLY A 102 -4.84 0.89 -12.74
CA GLY A 102 -5.54 2.16 -12.74
C GLY A 102 -5.10 3.11 -11.62
N HIS A 103 -5.29 4.39 -11.91
CA HIS A 103 -5.40 5.42 -10.88
C HIS A 103 -6.78 5.34 -10.23
N VAL A 104 -6.80 4.86 -8.99
CA VAL A 104 -7.94 5.01 -8.07
C VAL A 104 -7.66 6.21 -7.17
N ALA A 105 -8.35 7.33 -7.42
CA ALA A 105 -8.49 8.41 -6.45
C ALA A 105 -9.69 8.09 -5.53
N GLY A 106 -9.41 7.36 -4.46
CA GLY A 106 -10.31 7.17 -3.33
C GLY A 106 -9.93 8.11 -2.20
N ALA A 107 -10.75 9.13 -1.97
CA ALA A 107 -10.76 9.90 -0.73
C ALA A 107 -11.32 9.03 0.39
N HIS A 108 -10.66 8.96 1.56
CA HIS A 108 -11.30 8.97 2.88
C HIS A 108 -10.25 9.06 4.00
N GLY A 109 -10.58 9.86 5.02
CA GLY A 109 -10.43 9.42 6.41
C GLY A 109 -9.10 9.75 7.11
N GLN A 110 -8.93 11.01 7.51
CA GLN A 110 -8.06 11.34 8.63
C GLN A 110 -8.67 10.83 9.94
N ALA A 111 -7.92 10.01 10.68
CA ALA A 111 -8.04 9.83 12.12
C ALA A 111 -6.70 10.23 12.76
N ALA A 112 -6.75 11.21 13.66
CA ALA A 112 -5.61 11.75 14.40
C ALA A 112 -5.27 10.90 15.65
N PRO A 113 -4.06 11.09 16.21
CA PRO A 113 -3.92 11.05 17.66
C PRO A 113 -3.16 12.27 18.28
N LYS A 114 -3.78 12.73 19.37
CA LYS A 114 -3.37 13.49 20.58
C LYS A 114 -1.90 13.90 20.82
N ALA A 115 -1.72 15.16 21.23
CA ALA A 115 -1.09 15.66 22.49
C ALA A 115 -0.90 17.19 22.35
N GLY A 116 -1.08 18.10 23.30
CA GLY A 116 -1.39 18.12 24.73
C GLY A 116 -0.79 19.42 25.27
N VAL A 117 -1.56 20.32 25.92
CA VAL A 117 -1.01 21.39 26.80
C VAL A 117 -2.01 21.70 27.92
N SER A 118 -1.43 21.78 29.11
CA SER A 118 -1.92 22.11 30.44
C SER A 118 -2.63 23.46 30.62
N GLY A 119 -3.54 23.53 31.60
CA GLY A 119 -3.94 24.77 32.28
C GLY A 119 -5.30 24.75 32.96
N GLN A 120 -5.37 24.23 34.19
CA GLN A 120 -6.39 24.61 35.20
C GLN A 120 -5.98 25.95 35.87
N PRO A 121 -6.81 26.68 36.67
CA PRO A 121 -7.88 26.17 37.55
C PRO A 121 -9.17 27.03 37.72
N GLY A 122 -10.21 26.42 38.32
CA GLY A 122 -10.97 27.07 39.40
C GLY A 122 -12.49 27.31 39.23
N TRP A 123 -13.28 26.61 40.08
CA TRP A 123 -14.52 27.05 40.77
C TRP A 123 -15.78 27.29 39.89
N GLN A 124 -17.01 26.82 40.17
CA GLN A 124 -17.70 26.33 41.37
C GLN A 124 -18.94 25.51 40.94
N ALA A 125 -19.31 24.51 41.75
CA ALA A 125 -20.60 23.83 41.70
C ALA A 125 -21.53 24.38 42.80
N GLY A 126 -22.82 24.50 42.47
CA GLY A 126 -23.92 24.37 43.44
C GLY A 126 -24.68 25.64 43.86
N VAL A 127 -25.89 25.82 43.32
CA VAL A 127 -27.04 26.38 44.07
C VAL A 127 -28.31 25.62 43.61
N PRO A 128 -29.07 24.97 44.51
CA PRO A 128 -30.39 24.45 44.18
C PRO A 128 -31.52 25.40 44.65
N GLY A 129 -32.54 25.57 43.81
CA GLY A 129 -33.90 25.92 44.25
C GLY A 129 -34.43 27.31 43.93
N ARG A 130 -35.28 27.40 42.90
CA ARG A 130 -36.52 28.21 42.91
C ARG A 130 -37.49 27.71 41.81
N PRO A 131 -38.76 27.39 42.13
CA PRO A 131 -39.77 27.11 41.12
C PRO A 131 -40.48 28.40 40.71
N GLY A 132 -40.75 28.57 39.40
CA GLY A 132 -41.70 29.57 38.90
C GLY A 132 -41.10 30.61 37.96
N GLY A 133 -41.28 30.39 36.66
CA GLY A 133 -41.09 31.38 35.60
C GLY A 133 -40.98 30.71 34.22
N PRO A 134 -41.82 31.05 33.23
CA PRO A 134 -41.67 30.52 31.88
C PRO A 134 -40.34 31.01 31.28
N VAL A 135 -39.48 30.07 30.92
CA VAL A 135 -38.20 30.35 30.24
C VAL A 135 -38.52 30.75 28.80
N PRO A 136 -38.17 31.95 28.32
CA PRO A 136 -38.24 32.25 26.91
C PRO A 136 -37.20 31.40 26.20
N VAL A 137 -37.64 30.65 25.19
CA VAL A 137 -36.77 29.88 24.29
C VAL A 137 -35.91 30.88 23.53
N GLY A 138 -34.70 31.14 24.04
CA GLY A 138 -33.69 31.91 23.34
C GLY A 138 -33.21 31.13 22.12
N PHE A 139 -33.38 31.70 20.93
CA PHE A 139 -32.76 31.21 19.71
C PHE A 139 -31.25 30.99 19.94
N PRO A 140 -30.66 29.91 19.41
CA PRO A 140 -29.22 29.70 19.52
C PRO A 140 -28.51 30.88 18.84
N GLY A 141 -27.80 31.67 19.66
CA GLY A 141 -26.96 32.75 19.17
C GLY A 141 -25.91 32.21 18.22
N ASN A 142 -25.75 32.89 17.08
CA ASN A 142 -24.71 32.64 16.09
C ASN A 142 -23.35 32.53 16.77
N VAL A 143 -22.86 31.30 16.94
CA VAL A 143 -21.45 31.06 17.21
C VAL A 143 -20.72 31.45 15.92
N PRO A 144 -19.84 32.47 15.93
CA PRO A 144 -19.11 32.85 14.73
C PRO A 144 -18.28 31.65 14.27
N PRO A 145 -18.32 31.29 12.97
CA PRO A 145 -17.63 30.11 12.49
C PRO A 145 -16.12 30.26 12.76
N LYS A 146 -15.55 29.23 13.38
CA LYS A 146 -14.11 29.10 13.59
C LYS A 146 -13.46 29.01 12.20
N ARG A 147 -12.78 30.08 11.77
CA ARG A 147 -12.10 30.12 10.46
C ARG A 147 -11.00 29.05 10.44
N GLU A 148 -11.16 28.07 9.56
CA GLU A 148 -10.27 26.91 9.45
C GLU A 148 -8.95 27.20 8.71
N MET A 149 -8.81 28.36 8.04
CA MET A 149 -7.55 28.77 7.41
C MET A 149 -7.19 30.23 7.69
N SER A 150 -5.91 30.45 8.02
CA SER A 150 -5.37 31.80 8.22
C SER A 150 -5.29 32.55 6.87
N PRO A 151 -5.56 33.87 6.84
CA PRO A 151 -5.41 34.70 5.64
C PRO A 151 -4.03 34.61 4.97
N SER A 152 -2.98 34.35 5.76
CA SER A 152 -1.62 34.13 5.26
C SER A 152 -1.45 32.81 4.51
N ALA A 153 -2.17 31.76 4.87
CA ALA A 153 -2.10 30.46 4.20
C ALA A 153 -2.76 30.52 2.81
N VAL A 154 -3.94 31.13 2.71
CA VAL A 154 -4.67 31.32 1.45
C VAL A 154 -3.84 32.16 0.47
N ARG A 155 -3.22 33.25 0.94
CA ARG A 155 -2.32 34.07 0.12
C ARG A 155 -1.13 33.27 -0.41
N ASN A 156 -0.45 32.51 0.45
CA ASN A 156 0.72 31.74 0.04
C ASN A 156 0.36 30.62 -0.94
N LEU A 157 -0.83 30.02 -0.80
CA LEU A 157 -1.37 29.04 -1.73
C LEU A 157 -1.64 29.67 -3.11
N LEU A 158 -2.32 30.82 -3.16
CA LEU A 158 -2.63 31.54 -4.40
C LEU A 158 -1.37 32.00 -5.15
N LEU A 159 -0.39 32.56 -4.43
CA LEU A 159 0.88 32.99 -5.00
C LEU A 159 1.74 31.80 -5.46
N GLY A 160 1.77 30.71 -4.70
CA GLY A 160 2.52 29.51 -5.06
C GLY A 160 1.96 28.82 -6.30
N LEU A 161 0.63 28.66 -6.36
CA LEU A 161 -0.03 27.99 -7.46
C LEU A 161 -0.02 28.81 -8.75
N GLY A 162 -0.18 30.13 -8.67
CA GLY A 162 -0.02 30.98 -9.85
C GLY A 162 1.44 31.06 -10.33
N GLY A 163 2.42 31.11 -9.41
CA GLY A 163 3.84 31.01 -9.77
C GLY A 163 4.17 29.70 -10.49
N LEU A 164 3.64 28.57 -10.02
CA LEU A 164 3.78 27.26 -10.66
C LEU A 164 3.20 27.25 -12.08
N LEU A 165 2.00 27.81 -12.26
CA LEU A 165 1.34 27.85 -13.57
C LEU A 165 2.08 28.73 -14.58
N LEU A 166 2.72 29.81 -14.14
CA LEU A 166 3.61 30.60 -15.00
C LEU A 166 4.89 29.85 -15.39
N VAL A 167 5.48 29.07 -14.47
CA VAL A 167 6.65 28.23 -14.80
C VAL A 167 6.27 27.16 -15.83
N VAL A 168 5.11 26.50 -15.68
CA VAL A 168 4.60 25.54 -16.66
C VAL A 168 4.36 26.22 -18.02
N ALA A 169 3.79 27.43 -18.03
CA ALA A 169 3.61 28.18 -19.27
C ALA A 169 4.95 28.54 -19.95
N ALA A 170 5.94 28.98 -19.17
CA ALA A 170 7.29 29.27 -19.67
C ALA A 170 7.96 28.01 -20.25
N PHE A 171 7.79 26.86 -19.60
CA PHE A 171 8.31 25.56 -20.07
C PHE A 171 7.64 25.09 -21.37
N VAL A 172 6.32 25.22 -21.48
CA VAL A 172 5.61 24.92 -22.73
C VAL A 172 6.06 25.87 -23.84
N PHE A 173 6.26 27.16 -23.52
CA PHE A 173 6.76 28.14 -24.49
C PHE A 173 8.19 27.82 -24.96
N THR A 174 9.07 27.35 -24.07
CA THR A 174 10.46 26.99 -24.43
C THR A 174 10.52 25.76 -25.31
N ILE A 175 9.66 24.75 -25.09
CA ILE A 175 9.73 23.44 -25.79
C ILE A 175 8.89 23.38 -27.07
N VAL A 176 7.71 24.02 -27.12
CA VAL A 176 6.80 23.90 -28.27
C VAL A 176 7.34 24.68 -29.47
N SER A 177 7.36 24.06 -30.65
CA SER A 177 7.75 24.72 -31.89
C SER A 177 6.64 25.62 -32.45
N TRP A 178 6.75 26.92 -32.21
CA TRP A 178 6.00 27.99 -32.87
C TRP A 178 6.66 28.27 -34.23
N GLY A 179 6.01 27.88 -35.32
CA GLY A 179 6.57 27.90 -36.68
C GLY A 179 7.15 29.25 -37.17
N SER A 180 6.83 30.37 -36.51
CA SER A 180 7.31 31.71 -36.89
C SER A 180 8.50 32.24 -36.07
N VAL A 181 8.92 31.57 -34.98
CA VAL A 181 10.00 32.07 -34.11
C VAL A 181 11.05 30.99 -33.91
N GLY A 182 12.25 31.18 -34.48
CA GLY A 182 13.38 30.27 -34.29
C GLY A 182 13.88 30.24 -32.84
N ILE A 183 14.61 29.19 -32.46
CA ILE A 183 15.07 28.92 -31.08
C ILE A 183 15.87 30.11 -30.51
N GLY A 184 16.74 30.74 -31.31
CA GLY A 184 17.50 31.93 -30.90
C GLY A 184 16.62 33.16 -30.58
N GLY A 185 15.53 33.36 -31.32
CA GLY A 185 14.57 34.43 -31.03
C GLY A 185 13.81 34.20 -29.73
N ARG A 186 13.44 32.93 -29.45
CA ARG A 186 12.81 32.55 -28.17
C ARG A 186 13.77 32.72 -27.00
N ALA A 187 15.04 32.36 -27.17
CA ALA A 187 16.08 32.55 -26.15
C ALA A 187 16.30 34.03 -25.82
N ALA A 188 16.35 34.92 -26.83
CA ALA A 188 16.47 36.37 -26.59
C ALA A 188 15.27 36.95 -25.83
N ILE A 189 14.05 36.50 -26.19
CA ILE A 189 12.82 36.91 -25.50
C ILE A 189 12.84 36.43 -24.04
N LEU A 190 13.20 35.17 -23.80
CA LEU A 190 13.29 34.60 -22.45
C LEU A 190 14.32 35.33 -21.59
N VAL A 191 15.54 35.57 -22.09
CA VAL A 191 16.58 36.34 -21.39
C VAL A 191 16.08 37.75 -21.03
N GLY A 192 15.32 38.39 -21.93
CA GLY A 192 14.64 39.65 -21.66
C GLY A 192 13.69 39.53 -20.46
N PHE A 193 12.78 38.55 -20.49
CA PHE A 193 11.87 38.29 -19.37
C PHE A 193 12.61 37.94 -18.07
N THR A 194 13.70 37.18 -18.12
CA THR A 194 14.54 36.84 -16.96
C THR A 194 15.15 38.10 -16.33
N ALA A 195 15.72 38.98 -17.14
CA ALA A 195 16.30 40.25 -16.68
C ALA A 195 15.23 41.15 -16.03
N LEU A 196 14.05 41.31 -16.66
CA LEU A 196 12.93 42.04 -16.07
C LEU A 196 12.48 41.41 -14.75
N THR A 197 12.41 40.08 -14.70
CA THR A 197 12.00 39.32 -13.51
C THR A 197 13.00 39.47 -12.37
N PHE A 198 14.31 39.53 -12.63
CA PHE A 198 15.31 39.83 -11.59
C PHE A 198 15.39 41.29 -11.18
N ALA A 199 15.07 42.24 -12.06
CA ALA A 199 15.02 43.66 -11.70
C ALA A 199 13.81 44.00 -10.81
N THR A 200 12.67 43.34 -11.04
CA THR A 200 11.39 43.62 -10.38
C THR A 200 11.43 43.50 -8.83
N PRO A 201 12.07 42.49 -8.22
CA PRO A 201 12.19 42.38 -6.77
C PRO A 201 12.85 43.60 -6.10
N PHE A 202 13.82 44.27 -6.72
CA PHE A 202 14.41 45.49 -6.13
C PHE A 202 13.40 46.63 -6.02
N LEU A 203 12.53 46.78 -7.02
CA LEU A 203 11.44 47.77 -7.01
C LEU A 203 10.34 47.38 -6.00
N LEU A 204 10.01 46.09 -5.92
CA LEU A 204 9.01 45.57 -4.98
C LEU A 204 9.47 45.66 -3.51
N VAL A 205 10.75 45.41 -3.23
CA VAL A 205 11.35 45.58 -1.90
C VAL A 205 11.32 47.06 -1.49
N ARG A 206 11.63 48.00 -2.39
CA ARG A 206 11.45 49.45 -2.15
C ARG A 206 9.99 49.81 -1.80
N ARG A 207 9.02 49.06 -2.30
CA ARG A 207 7.57 49.19 -1.99
C ARG A 207 7.09 48.30 -0.84
N ASN A 208 7.99 47.68 -0.07
CA ASN A 208 7.69 46.78 1.05
C ASN A 208 6.81 45.56 0.68
N LEU A 209 6.85 45.09 -0.57
CA LEU A 209 6.17 43.89 -1.09
C LEU A 209 7.09 42.66 -1.03
N LYS A 210 7.53 42.27 0.17
CA LYS A 210 8.60 41.25 0.32
C LYS A 210 8.17 39.85 -0.15
N ALA A 211 6.93 39.43 0.10
CA ALA A 211 6.47 38.10 -0.29
C ALA A 211 6.34 37.98 -1.82
N THR A 212 5.76 38.98 -2.48
CA THR A 212 5.71 39.04 -3.95
C THR A 212 7.11 39.12 -4.56
N ALA A 213 8.03 39.92 -3.97
CA ALA A 213 9.41 40.01 -4.43
C ALA A 213 10.15 38.66 -4.35
N GLU A 214 9.87 37.85 -3.33
CA GLU A 214 10.42 36.50 -3.20
C GLU A 214 9.84 35.53 -4.25
N THR A 215 8.52 35.57 -4.51
CA THR A 215 7.90 34.77 -5.60
C THR A 215 8.47 35.13 -6.97
N VAL A 216 8.63 36.43 -7.24
CA VAL A 216 9.20 36.91 -8.51
C VAL A 216 10.68 36.56 -8.61
N ALA A 217 11.45 36.63 -7.53
CA ALA A 217 12.84 36.15 -7.54
C ALA A 217 12.94 34.65 -7.86
N ILE A 218 12.05 33.82 -7.30
CA ILE A 218 11.98 32.38 -7.62
C ILE A 218 11.63 32.15 -9.09
N LEU A 219 10.68 32.93 -9.64
CA LEU A 219 10.39 32.88 -11.08
C LEU A 219 11.62 33.25 -11.91
N GLY A 220 12.38 34.27 -11.51
CA GLY A 220 13.63 34.66 -12.17
C GLY A 220 14.67 33.53 -12.17
N LEU A 221 14.77 32.77 -11.09
CA LEU A 221 15.63 31.57 -11.03
C LEU A 221 15.18 30.50 -12.03
N ALA A 222 13.88 30.22 -12.10
CA ALA A 222 13.35 29.24 -13.04
C ALA A 222 13.65 29.65 -14.49
N LEU A 223 13.46 30.94 -14.80
CA LEU A 223 13.79 31.47 -16.12
C LEU A 223 15.31 31.44 -16.40
N PHE A 224 16.16 31.72 -15.41
CA PHE A 224 17.62 31.60 -15.55
C PHE A 224 18.07 30.18 -15.90
N LEU A 225 17.48 29.16 -15.28
CA LEU A 225 17.77 27.77 -15.61
C LEU A 225 17.28 27.40 -17.02
N LEU A 226 16.12 27.92 -17.43
CA LEU A 226 15.60 27.76 -18.79
C LEU A 226 16.47 28.48 -19.83
N ASP A 227 17.00 29.66 -19.51
CA ASP A 227 17.97 30.38 -20.35
C ASP A 227 19.27 29.59 -20.48
N GLY A 228 19.77 29.00 -19.39
CA GLY A 228 20.94 28.13 -19.40
C GLY A 228 20.75 26.88 -20.27
N TYR A 229 19.56 26.29 -20.25
CA TYR A 229 19.17 25.19 -21.12
C TYR A 229 19.06 25.62 -22.59
N ALA A 230 18.39 26.73 -22.88
CA ALA A 230 18.31 27.26 -24.24
C ALA A 230 19.70 27.60 -24.79
N ALA A 231 20.58 28.14 -23.93
CA ALA A 231 21.96 28.43 -24.28
C ALA A 231 22.76 27.16 -24.59
N TYR A 232 22.54 26.09 -23.83
CA TYR A 232 23.15 24.79 -24.12
C TYR A 232 22.76 24.30 -25.52
N GLN A 233 21.46 24.24 -25.82
CA GLN A 233 20.94 23.74 -27.11
C GLN A 233 21.42 24.57 -28.30
N VAL A 234 21.62 25.88 -28.15
CA VAL A 234 21.99 26.76 -29.26
C VAL A 234 23.51 26.85 -29.46
N TRP A 235 24.29 26.91 -28.37
CA TRP A 235 25.71 27.27 -28.45
C TRP A 235 26.68 26.20 -27.94
N PHE A 236 26.28 25.34 -27.01
CA PHE A 236 27.20 24.44 -26.30
C PHE A 236 27.02 22.94 -26.60
N GLU A 237 25.83 22.51 -27.03
CA GLU A 237 25.52 21.11 -27.38
C GLU A 237 26.58 20.46 -28.29
N PRO A 238 27.18 21.16 -29.28
CA PRO A 238 28.20 20.55 -30.14
C PRO A 238 29.60 20.44 -29.53
N ARG A 239 29.89 21.05 -28.36
CA ARG A 239 31.27 21.27 -27.86
C ARG A 239 31.49 20.85 -26.41
N VAL A 240 30.44 20.74 -25.60
CA VAL A 240 30.53 20.50 -24.16
C VAL A 240 29.48 19.47 -23.78
N ASP A 241 29.89 18.45 -23.02
CA ASP A 241 28.97 17.45 -22.51
C ASP A 241 27.93 18.08 -21.56
N SER A 242 26.72 17.54 -21.59
CA SER A 242 25.56 18.08 -20.85
C SER A 242 25.76 18.08 -19.33
N LEU A 243 26.39 17.05 -18.78
CA LEU A 243 26.59 16.88 -17.34
C LEU A 243 27.53 17.93 -16.72
N PRO A 244 28.78 18.12 -17.19
CA PRO A 244 29.66 19.15 -16.65
C PRO A 244 29.09 20.55 -16.86
N TYR A 245 28.45 20.81 -18.02
CA TYR A 245 27.78 22.09 -18.24
C TYR A 245 26.66 22.35 -17.21
N THR A 246 25.82 21.35 -16.95
CA THR A 246 24.70 21.46 -16.00
C THR A 246 25.20 21.62 -14.56
N ALA A 247 26.26 20.91 -14.18
CA ALA A 247 26.90 21.07 -12.87
C ALA A 247 27.40 22.51 -12.65
N VAL A 248 28.05 23.09 -13.66
CA VAL A 248 28.51 24.49 -13.64
C VAL A 248 27.32 25.45 -13.58
N LEU A 249 26.24 25.21 -14.36
CA LEU A 249 25.04 26.04 -14.33
C LEU A 249 24.39 26.08 -12.94
N PHE A 250 24.29 24.93 -12.25
CA PHE A 250 23.80 24.88 -10.87
C PHE A 250 24.73 25.62 -9.89
N ALA A 251 26.04 25.48 -10.05
CA ALA A 251 27.01 26.19 -9.22
C ALA A 251 26.92 27.72 -9.41
N LEU A 252 26.75 28.18 -10.66
CA LEU A 252 26.55 29.59 -10.98
C LEU A 252 25.22 30.11 -10.43
N ALA A 253 24.13 29.35 -10.56
CA ALA A 253 22.82 29.71 -10.00
C ALA A 253 22.88 29.83 -8.47
N ALA A 254 23.56 28.89 -7.79
CA ALA A 254 23.77 28.92 -6.35
C ALA A 254 24.58 30.15 -5.92
N GLY A 255 25.70 30.44 -6.60
CA GLY A 255 26.53 31.62 -6.34
C GLY A 255 25.76 32.93 -6.55
N LEU A 256 25.04 33.04 -7.67
CA LEU A 256 24.21 34.21 -7.99
C LEU A 256 23.16 34.46 -6.91
N PHE A 257 22.43 33.42 -6.47
CA PHE A 257 21.40 33.57 -5.43
C PHE A 257 21.96 33.84 -4.02
N ALA A 258 23.15 33.31 -3.71
CA ALA A 258 23.85 33.62 -2.47
C ALA A 258 24.21 35.12 -2.40
N LEU A 259 24.75 35.66 -3.49
CA LEU A 259 25.05 37.09 -3.62
C LEU A 259 23.77 37.93 -3.64
N TYR A 260 22.78 37.54 -4.44
CA TYR A 260 21.52 38.23 -4.61
C TYR A 260 20.73 38.36 -3.29
N GLY A 261 20.72 37.32 -2.46
CA GLY A 261 20.12 37.37 -1.13
C GLY A 261 20.76 38.40 -0.20
N GLY A 262 22.08 38.56 -0.29
CA GLY A 262 22.83 39.60 0.45
C GLY A 262 22.51 41.01 -0.02
N TYR A 263 22.56 41.24 -1.35
CA TYR A 263 22.35 42.57 -1.95
C TYR A 263 20.89 43.05 -1.88
N ALA A 264 19.91 42.18 -2.17
CA ALA A 264 18.49 42.53 -2.16
C ALA A 264 17.84 42.45 -0.76
N ARG A 265 18.58 42.01 0.26
CA ARG A 265 18.11 41.80 1.66
C ARG A 265 16.85 40.92 1.76
N LEU A 266 16.75 39.93 0.87
CA LEU A 266 15.65 38.97 0.82
C LEU A 266 15.94 37.77 1.75
N SER A 267 14.89 37.13 2.27
CA SER A 267 15.05 36.02 3.23
C SER A 267 15.17 34.65 2.55
N LEU A 268 14.49 34.46 1.42
CA LEU A 268 14.44 33.19 0.69
C LEU A 268 15.65 32.86 -0.21
N PRO A 269 16.38 33.80 -0.83
CA PRO A 269 17.44 33.45 -1.80
C PRO A 269 18.63 32.68 -1.22
N VAL A 270 19.06 32.97 0.00
CA VAL A 270 20.19 32.26 0.64
C VAL A 270 19.86 30.79 0.94
N PRO A 271 18.68 30.44 1.51
CA PRO A 271 18.19 29.07 1.54
C PRO A 271 18.18 28.36 0.19
N ILE A 272 17.72 29.04 -0.87
CA ILE A 272 17.63 28.47 -2.22
C ILE A 272 19.03 28.23 -2.79
N ALA A 273 19.97 29.14 -2.56
CA ALA A 273 21.38 28.96 -2.94
C ALA A 273 22.00 27.72 -2.31
N ILE A 274 21.77 27.49 -1.00
CA ILE A 274 22.24 26.28 -0.31
C ILE A 274 21.61 25.03 -0.93
N GLY A 275 20.32 25.09 -1.30
CA GLY A 275 19.64 23.99 -1.99
C GLY A 275 20.22 23.70 -3.38
N LEU A 276 20.51 24.73 -4.17
CA LEU A 276 21.14 24.58 -5.49
C LEU A 276 22.58 24.06 -5.39
N ALA A 277 23.31 24.45 -4.34
CA ALA A 277 24.68 24.00 -4.09
C ALA A 277 24.80 22.49 -3.81
N GLN A 278 23.69 21.78 -3.61
CA GLN A 278 23.69 20.32 -3.42
C GLN A 278 23.92 19.54 -4.72
N PHE A 279 23.61 20.13 -5.87
CA PHE A 279 23.55 19.42 -7.14
C PHE A 279 24.86 19.38 -7.97
N PRO A 280 25.80 20.34 -7.91
CA PRO A 280 26.95 20.37 -8.83
C PRO A 280 27.78 19.09 -8.84
N LEU A 281 28.20 18.59 -7.66
CA LEU A 281 29.01 17.37 -7.57
C LEU A 281 28.22 16.13 -8.01
N ILE A 282 26.93 16.04 -7.64
CA ILE A 282 26.06 14.90 -7.99
C ILE A 282 25.86 14.83 -9.51
N VAL A 283 25.56 15.97 -10.15
CA VAL A 283 25.33 16.06 -11.59
C VAL A 283 26.63 15.79 -12.36
N PHE A 284 27.77 16.26 -11.86
CA PHE A 284 29.07 16.06 -12.50
C PHE A 284 29.47 14.59 -12.62
N VAL A 285 29.08 13.75 -11.66
CA VAL A 285 29.41 12.30 -11.64
C VAL A 285 28.22 11.41 -12.02
N ALA A 286 27.16 11.97 -12.60
CA ALA A 286 25.89 11.25 -12.79
C ALA A 286 25.97 10.08 -13.78
N ASP A 287 26.94 10.10 -14.70
CA ASP A 287 27.25 9.04 -15.67
C ASP A 287 28.30 8.02 -15.18
N GLN A 288 28.85 8.23 -13.99
CA GLN A 288 29.88 7.38 -13.41
C GLN A 288 29.30 6.22 -12.58
N THR A 289 30.17 5.47 -11.91
CA THR A 289 29.76 4.36 -11.05
C THR A 289 29.02 4.83 -9.79
N ALA A 290 28.24 3.94 -9.18
CA ALA A 290 27.53 4.23 -7.93
C ALA A 290 28.47 4.63 -6.77
N ALA A 291 29.73 4.20 -6.80
CA ALA A 291 30.76 4.63 -5.85
C ALA A 291 31.07 6.13 -5.99
N HIS A 292 31.14 6.65 -7.22
CA HIS A 292 31.34 8.08 -7.46
C HIS A 292 30.14 8.90 -6.97
N ALA A 293 28.91 8.43 -7.24
CA ALA A 293 27.69 9.07 -6.75
C ALA A 293 27.63 9.09 -5.20
N ALA A 294 27.92 7.98 -4.54
CA ALA A 294 27.97 7.90 -3.08
C ALA A 294 29.09 8.79 -2.50
N GLY A 295 30.28 8.79 -3.11
CA GLY A 295 31.38 9.66 -2.75
C GLY A 295 31.03 11.14 -2.88
N ALA A 296 30.42 11.55 -4.00
CA ALA A 296 29.99 12.93 -4.24
C ALA A 296 28.94 13.39 -3.22
N LEU A 297 28.00 12.53 -2.83
CA LEU A 297 27.01 12.82 -1.79
C LEU A 297 27.65 13.00 -0.40
N ILE A 298 28.58 12.13 -0.01
CA ILE A 298 29.31 12.26 1.27
C ILE A 298 30.22 13.49 1.26
N LEU A 299 30.90 13.78 0.15
CA LEU A 299 31.70 15.01 0.03
C LEU A 299 30.83 16.28 0.12
N THR A 300 29.64 16.26 -0.49
CA THR A 300 28.67 17.37 -0.40
C THR A 300 28.18 17.55 1.05
N ALA A 301 27.92 16.44 1.76
CA ALA A 301 27.65 16.45 3.19
C ALA A 301 28.81 17.08 3.98
N GLY A 302 30.05 16.70 3.72
CA GLY A 302 31.23 17.32 4.32
C GLY A 302 31.29 18.84 4.11
N PHE A 303 30.95 19.33 2.91
CA PHE A 303 30.85 20.77 2.63
C PHE A 303 29.72 21.44 3.44
N ASP A 304 28.56 20.80 3.57
CA ASP A 304 27.46 21.33 4.39
C ASP A 304 27.80 21.37 5.88
N VAL A 305 28.64 20.46 6.39
CA VAL A 305 29.18 20.54 7.76
C VAL A 305 30.00 21.83 7.93
N ALA A 306 30.84 22.18 6.94
CA ALA A 306 31.61 23.42 6.96
C ALA A 306 30.70 24.66 6.90
N VAL A 307 29.71 24.67 6.01
CA VAL A 307 28.73 25.79 5.90
C VAL A 307 27.89 25.91 7.18
N TRP A 308 27.46 24.80 7.78
CA TRP A 308 26.68 24.79 9.01
C TRP A 308 27.48 25.31 10.19
N THR A 309 28.75 24.91 10.33
CA THR A 309 29.63 25.37 11.42
C THR A 309 29.95 26.86 11.31
N TRP A 310 30.10 27.40 10.09
CA TRP A 310 30.40 28.81 9.86
C TRP A 310 29.15 29.72 9.92
N ALA A 311 28.08 29.40 9.20
CA ALA A 311 26.92 30.29 9.02
C ALA A 311 25.71 29.95 9.93
N ARG A 312 25.73 28.80 10.61
CA ARG A 312 24.66 28.30 11.51
C ARG A 312 23.24 28.31 10.90
N ARG A 313 23.13 28.15 9.58
CA ARG A 313 21.85 28.09 8.86
C ARG A 313 21.24 26.70 8.97
N LYS A 314 19.94 26.61 9.31
CA LYS A 314 19.21 25.34 9.41
C LYS A 314 19.08 24.59 8.08
N VAL A 315 19.11 25.31 6.96
CA VAL A 315 18.95 24.73 5.61
C VAL A 315 20.16 23.85 5.24
N ALA A 316 21.37 24.27 5.60
CA ALA A 316 22.59 23.46 5.43
C ALA A 316 22.55 22.18 6.27
N LEU A 317 21.94 22.23 7.47
CA LEU A 317 21.74 21.02 8.29
C LEU A 317 20.75 20.04 7.63
N VAL A 318 19.74 20.53 6.92
CA VAL A 318 18.80 19.68 6.18
C VAL A 318 19.46 19.09 4.93
N GLY A 319 20.22 19.90 4.18
CA GLY A 319 21.05 19.45 3.06
C GLY A 319 22.01 18.35 3.47
N LEU A 320 22.80 18.62 4.52
CA LEU A 320 23.70 17.67 5.17
C LEU A 320 23.03 16.34 5.48
N LEU A 321 21.90 16.35 6.19
CA LEU A 321 21.23 15.11 6.57
C LEU A 321 20.71 14.36 5.34
N ALA A 322 20.21 15.06 4.32
CA ALA A 322 19.70 14.43 3.11
C ALA A 322 20.82 13.78 2.30
N THR A 323 21.89 14.53 1.96
CA THR A 323 23.01 14.02 1.17
C THR A 323 23.79 12.94 1.92
N TRP A 324 23.99 13.10 3.22
CA TRP A 324 24.66 12.11 4.06
C TRP A 324 23.86 10.79 4.14
N VAL A 325 22.54 10.85 4.38
CA VAL A 325 21.70 9.64 4.46
C VAL A 325 21.64 8.92 3.13
N ILE A 326 21.47 9.65 2.01
CA ILE A 326 21.42 9.04 0.68
C ILE A 326 22.78 8.44 0.31
N GLY A 327 23.88 9.14 0.59
CA GLY A 327 25.23 8.65 0.33
C GLY A 327 25.56 7.38 1.12
N VAL A 328 25.24 7.34 2.43
CA VAL A 328 25.39 6.14 3.27
C VAL A 328 24.49 5.01 2.77
N TYR A 329 23.26 5.31 2.37
CA TYR A 329 22.33 4.32 1.83
C TYR A 329 22.91 3.67 0.56
N ILE A 330 23.36 4.47 -0.42
CA ILE A 330 23.93 3.93 -1.65
C ILE A 330 25.19 3.10 -1.34
N ALA A 331 26.13 3.64 -0.55
CA ALA A 331 27.35 2.91 -0.21
C ALA A 331 27.07 1.60 0.55
N PHE A 332 26.11 1.62 1.47
CA PHE A 332 25.65 0.43 2.19
C PHE A 332 25.09 -0.62 1.23
N PHE A 333 24.12 -0.26 0.38
CA PHE A 333 23.45 -1.22 -0.51
C PHE A 333 24.44 -1.79 -1.53
N GLN A 334 25.26 -0.94 -2.14
CA GLN A 334 26.23 -1.39 -3.13
C GLN A 334 27.34 -2.25 -2.51
N SER A 335 27.76 -1.97 -1.26
CA SER A 335 28.69 -2.85 -0.53
C SER A 335 28.16 -4.26 -0.28
N THR A 336 26.85 -4.48 -0.40
CA THR A 336 26.21 -5.79 -0.25
C THR A 336 25.85 -6.44 -1.58
N ALA A 337 25.81 -5.67 -2.67
CA ALA A 337 25.37 -6.13 -3.99
C ALA A 337 26.50 -6.76 -4.82
N TYR A 338 27.75 -6.32 -4.62
CA TYR A 338 28.93 -6.79 -5.36
C TYR A 338 29.93 -7.48 -4.42
N PRO A 339 29.68 -8.73 -4.00
CA PRO A 339 30.53 -9.43 -3.05
C PRO A 339 31.86 -9.94 -3.64
N ASP A 340 32.09 -9.81 -4.95
CA ASP A 340 33.22 -10.49 -5.62
C ASP A 340 34.40 -9.56 -5.98
N ASP A 341 34.23 -8.23 -5.90
CA ASP A 341 35.30 -7.26 -6.20
C ASP A 341 35.81 -6.57 -4.92
N LEU A 342 37.04 -6.94 -4.54
CA LEU A 342 37.70 -6.37 -3.37
C LEU A 342 37.99 -4.87 -3.52
N ALA A 343 38.33 -4.39 -4.72
CA ALA A 343 38.66 -2.98 -4.95
C ALA A 343 37.42 -2.09 -4.76
N GLU A 344 36.28 -2.51 -5.28
CA GLU A 344 35.01 -1.80 -5.08
C GLU A 344 34.55 -1.89 -3.61
N ALA A 345 34.64 -3.06 -2.98
CA ALA A 345 34.28 -3.23 -1.57
C ALA A 345 35.12 -2.33 -0.64
N VAL A 346 36.42 -2.19 -0.92
CA VAL A 346 37.30 -1.25 -0.22
C VAL A 346 36.90 0.20 -0.51
N GLY A 347 36.53 0.54 -1.75
CA GLY A 347 36.01 1.86 -2.11
C GLY A 347 34.79 2.26 -1.27
N TYR A 348 33.77 1.40 -1.20
CA TYR A 348 32.59 1.63 -0.37
C TYR A 348 32.91 1.64 1.13
N ALA A 349 33.85 0.81 1.59
CA ALA A 349 34.30 0.81 2.98
C ALA A 349 34.93 2.14 3.38
N VAL A 350 35.76 2.74 2.51
CA VAL A 350 36.35 4.06 2.73
C VAL A 350 35.27 5.15 2.78
N ILE A 351 34.30 5.13 1.85
CA ILE A 351 33.18 6.09 1.85
C ILE A 351 32.37 5.99 3.16
N LEU A 352 32.03 4.79 3.60
CA LEU A 352 31.32 4.55 4.86
C LEU A 352 32.15 4.95 6.09
N ALA A 353 33.46 4.74 6.07
CA ALA A 353 34.35 5.18 7.15
C ALA A 353 34.41 6.71 7.26
N VAL A 354 34.47 7.43 6.14
CA VAL A 354 34.38 8.90 6.09
C VAL A 354 33.03 9.37 6.65
N ALA A 355 31.92 8.76 6.20
CA ALA A 355 30.59 9.08 6.72
C ALA A 355 30.46 8.84 8.23
N ALA A 356 31.08 7.76 8.75
CA ALA A 356 31.14 7.49 10.19
C ALA A 356 31.94 8.53 10.97
N ALA A 357 33.04 9.05 10.39
CA ALA A 357 33.85 10.11 10.98
C ALA A 357 33.08 11.45 11.03
N GLU A 358 32.38 11.82 9.95
CA GLU A 358 31.49 13.00 9.91
C GLU A 358 30.38 12.91 10.95
N ALA A 359 29.75 11.74 11.06
CA ALA A 359 28.73 11.47 12.08
C ALA A 359 29.28 11.58 13.50
N ALA A 360 30.50 11.09 13.76
CA ALA A 360 31.17 11.28 15.04
C ALA A 360 31.47 12.77 15.34
N PHE A 361 31.84 13.56 14.32
CA PHE A 361 32.02 15.01 14.46
C PHE A 361 30.70 15.72 14.80
N MET A 362 29.62 15.41 14.07
CA MET A 362 28.28 15.95 14.34
C MET A 362 27.78 15.57 15.75
N ALA A 363 28.04 14.34 16.20
CA ALA A 363 27.63 13.87 17.52
C ALA A 363 28.28 14.65 18.67
N ARG A 364 29.50 15.18 18.48
CA ARG A 364 30.18 16.04 19.48
C ARG A 364 29.51 17.41 19.63
N GLY A 365 28.96 17.97 18.55
CA GLY A 365 28.32 19.29 18.53
C GLY A 365 26.82 19.28 18.83
N ALA A 366 26.13 18.16 18.63
CA ALA A 366 24.67 18.07 18.68
C ALA A 366 24.11 17.91 20.12
N LYS A 367 23.85 19.03 20.81
CA LYS A 367 23.23 19.01 22.16
C LYS A 367 21.75 18.59 22.16
N LYS A 368 20.99 18.84 21.08
CA LYS A 368 19.53 18.59 21.02
C LYS A 368 19.14 17.26 20.35
N PHE A 369 19.91 16.76 19.38
CA PHE A 369 19.59 15.54 18.63
C PHE A 369 20.82 14.64 18.38
N PRO A 370 21.50 14.15 19.43
CA PRO A 370 22.70 13.32 19.26
C PRO A 370 22.40 11.92 18.69
N LEU A 371 21.14 11.49 18.65
CA LEU A 371 20.78 10.12 18.26
C LEU A 371 20.99 9.83 16.77
N VAL A 372 20.61 10.75 15.88
CA VAL A 372 20.74 10.56 14.43
C VAL A 372 22.19 10.34 14.00
N PRO A 373 23.17 11.21 14.38
CA PRO A 373 24.57 10.97 14.03
C PRO A 373 25.16 9.76 14.75
N VAL A 374 24.73 9.43 15.97
CA VAL A 374 25.20 8.21 16.65
C VAL A 374 24.73 6.95 15.93
N ILE A 375 23.46 6.90 15.52
CA ILE A 375 22.92 5.74 14.80
C ILE A 375 23.59 5.60 13.44
N GLY A 376 23.61 6.69 12.67
CA GLY A 376 24.22 6.72 11.36
C GLY A 376 25.70 6.34 11.39
N GLY A 377 26.47 6.88 12.34
CA GLY A 377 27.91 6.61 12.45
C GLY A 377 28.22 5.17 12.86
N VAL A 378 27.42 4.56 13.74
CA VAL A 378 27.58 3.15 14.12
C VAL A 378 27.22 2.22 12.95
N VAL A 379 26.13 2.49 12.24
CA VAL A 379 25.74 1.71 11.06
C VAL A 379 26.84 1.80 9.99
N ALA A 380 27.27 3.01 9.63
CA ALA A 380 28.32 3.21 8.65
C ALA A 380 29.64 2.54 9.08
N GLY A 381 30.02 2.64 10.36
CA GLY A 381 31.22 1.98 10.89
C GLY A 381 31.18 0.45 10.85
N VAL A 382 30.05 -0.16 11.23
CA VAL A 382 29.89 -1.63 11.18
C VAL A 382 29.95 -2.14 9.74
N PHE A 383 29.31 -1.43 8.80
CA PHE A 383 29.28 -1.84 7.39
C PHE A 383 30.56 -1.50 6.64
N ALA A 384 31.31 -0.47 7.06
CA ALA A 384 32.67 -0.22 6.59
C ALA A 384 33.61 -1.40 6.91
N VAL A 385 33.45 -2.03 8.08
CA VAL A 385 34.19 -3.27 8.42
C VAL A 385 33.62 -4.46 7.66
N ARG A 386 32.29 -4.60 7.55
CA ARG A 386 31.67 -5.74 6.84
C ARG A 386 32.11 -5.83 5.39
N ALA A 387 32.13 -4.71 4.65
CA ALA A 387 32.31 -4.68 3.20
C ALA A 387 33.54 -5.46 2.70
N PRO A 388 34.79 -5.19 3.15
CA PRO A 388 35.96 -5.92 2.66
C PRO A 388 35.99 -7.38 3.14
N PHE A 389 35.50 -7.66 4.35
CA PHE A 389 35.46 -9.03 4.88
C PHE A 389 34.43 -9.90 4.16
N ALA A 390 33.35 -9.32 3.63
CA ALA A 390 32.34 -10.07 2.87
C ALA A 390 32.87 -10.67 1.57
N VAL A 391 33.94 -10.10 1.00
CA VAL A 391 34.61 -10.60 -0.22
C VAL A 391 35.59 -11.73 0.09
N VAL A 392 36.31 -11.61 1.21
CA VAL A 392 37.38 -12.56 1.58
C VAL A 392 36.83 -13.81 2.26
N VAL A 393 35.71 -13.68 2.97
CA VAL A 393 35.12 -14.77 3.75
C VAL A 393 34.12 -15.55 2.87
N PRO A 394 34.10 -16.90 2.92
CA PRO A 394 33.14 -17.68 2.14
C PRO A 394 31.70 -17.25 2.43
N PHE A 395 30.84 -17.23 1.41
CA PHE A 395 29.47 -16.69 1.49
C PHE A 395 28.67 -17.17 2.72
N ALA A 396 28.76 -18.45 3.08
CA ALA A 396 28.10 -19.03 4.24
C ALA A 396 28.48 -18.36 5.58
N TRP A 397 29.69 -17.81 5.68
CA TRP A 397 30.22 -17.17 6.89
C TRP A 397 29.96 -15.65 6.94
N VAL A 398 29.54 -15.03 5.83
CA VAL A 398 29.25 -13.58 5.76
C VAL A 398 28.16 -13.15 6.74
N ILE A 399 27.23 -14.04 7.07
CA ILE A 399 26.14 -13.81 8.04
C ILE A 399 26.66 -13.45 9.45
N LEU A 400 27.88 -13.89 9.80
CA LEU A 400 28.50 -13.61 11.10
C LEU A 400 29.24 -12.28 11.13
N VAL A 401 29.71 -11.76 9.99
CA VAL A 401 30.63 -10.61 9.94
C VAL A 401 30.03 -9.35 10.54
N ALA A 402 28.78 -9.01 10.17
CA ALA A 402 28.13 -7.79 10.68
C ALA A 402 27.73 -7.88 12.16
N PRO A 403 27.12 -8.97 12.66
CA PRO A 403 26.87 -9.15 14.10
C PRO A 403 28.15 -9.14 14.94
N VAL A 404 29.23 -9.77 14.46
CA VAL A 404 30.52 -9.77 15.16
C VAL A 404 31.14 -8.38 15.17
N ALA A 405 31.17 -7.68 14.03
CA ALA A 405 31.64 -6.29 13.97
C ALA A 405 30.83 -5.39 14.92
N ALA A 406 29.49 -5.49 14.91
CA ALA A 406 28.63 -4.79 15.85
C ALA A 406 28.94 -5.11 17.32
N GLY A 407 29.25 -6.37 17.64
CA GLY A 407 29.72 -6.80 18.96
C GLY A 407 31.04 -6.14 19.37
N VAL A 408 32.03 -6.09 18.47
CA VAL A 408 33.31 -5.38 18.69
C VAL A 408 33.08 -3.88 18.93
N PHE A 409 32.25 -3.24 18.11
CA PHE A 409 31.85 -1.85 18.32
C PHE A 409 31.16 -1.65 19.68
N ALA A 410 30.31 -2.58 20.13
CA ALA A 410 29.66 -2.52 21.43
C ALA A 410 30.64 -2.65 22.62
N LEU A 411 31.77 -3.34 22.44
CA LEU A 411 32.83 -3.42 23.47
C LEU A 411 33.61 -2.11 23.61
N VAL A 412 33.85 -1.41 22.50
CA VAL A 412 34.64 -0.16 22.47
C VAL A 412 33.78 1.06 22.81
N LEU A 413 32.56 1.12 22.28
CA LEU A 413 31.65 2.26 22.44
C LEU A 413 30.97 2.27 23.82
N ARG A 414 30.50 3.45 24.25
CA ARG A 414 29.82 3.64 25.54
C ARG A 414 28.42 4.27 25.38
N GLY A 415 27.58 4.09 26.39
CA GLY A 415 26.27 4.72 26.48
C GLY A 415 25.36 4.38 25.29
N ARG A 416 24.79 5.42 24.65
CA ARG A 416 23.84 5.27 23.54
C ARG A 416 24.46 4.60 22.31
N ALA A 417 25.73 4.87 22.02
CA ALA A 417 26.43 4.31 20.86
C ALA A 417 26.63 2.78 21.01
N ARG A 418 26.91 2.30 22.23
CA ARG A 418 26.92 0.86 22.54
C ARG A 418 25.57 0.21 22.30
N ASN A 419 24.49 0.82 22.79
CA ASN A 419 23.14 0.29 22.60
C ASN A 419 22.76 0.24 21.13
N THR A 420 23.15 1.25 20.34
CA THR A 420 22.94 1.24 18.90
C THR A 420 23.73 0.14 18.22
N ALA A 421 25.00 -0.09 18.59
CA ALA A 421 25.78 -1.19 18.03
C ALA A 421 25.11 -2.55 18.28
N LEU A 422 24.61 -2.78 19.50
CA LEU A 422 23.84 -3.99 19.82
C LEU A 422 22.56 -4.13 18.99
N VAL A 423 21.82 -3.03 18.75
CA VAL A 423 20.63 -3.04 17.89
C VAL A 423 20.99 -3.32 16.43
N VAL A 424 22.06 -2.72 15.91
CA VAL A 424 22.57 -2.99 14.56
C VAL A 424 22.98 -4.45 14.41
N GLY A 425 23.67 -5.01 15.41
CA GLY A 425 24.02 -6.43 15.46
C GLY A 425 22.78 -7.32 15.45
N ALA A 426 21.76 -7.01 16.26
CA ALA A 426 20.51 -7.75 16.29
C ALA A 426 19.74 -7.69 14.96
N LEU A 427 19.72 -6.52 14.29
CA LEU A 427 19.12 -6.36 12.96
C LEU A 427 19.89 -7.12 11.88
N ALA A 428 21.23 -7.07 11.92
CA ALA A 428 22.07 -7.84 11.00
C ALA A 428 21.90 -9.35 11.18
N SER A 429 21.62 -9.81 12.40
CA SER A 429 21.30 -11.20 12.70
C SER A 429 19.94 -11.67 12.19
N ILE A 430 19.07 -10.79 11.67
CA ILE A 430 17.77 -11.19 11.10
C ILE A 430 17.94 -12.18 9.95
N GLY A 431 19.08 -12.15 9.25
CA GLY A 431 19.40 -13.12 8.20
C GLY A 431 19.24 -14.59 8.65
N VAL A 432 19.45 -14.88 9.95
CA VAL A 432 19.29 -16.25 10.50
C VAL A 432 17.84 -16.72 10.50
N LEU A 433 16.87 -15.81 10.35
CA LEU A 433 15.46 -16.16 10.26
C LEU A 433 15.16 -16.98 9.01
N ALA A 434 15.86 -16.75 7.89
CA ALA A 434 15.66 -17.50 6.66
C ALA A 434 15.98 -19.00 6.85
N PRO A 435 17.18 -19.42 7.32
CA PRO A 435 17.44 -20.83 7.61
C PRO A 435 16.55 -21.38 8.73
N VAL A 436 16.14 -20.55 9.72
CA VAL A 436 15.16 -20.98 10.75
C VAL A 436 13.81 -21.32 10.14
N LEU A 437 13.30 -20.49 9.22
CA LEU A 437 12.06 -20.77 8.52
C LEU A 437 12.19 -22.00 7.60
N ILE A 438 13.35 -22.20 6.96
CA ILE A 438 13.62 -23.39 6.15
C ILE A 438 13.61 -24.65 7.02
N VAL A 439 14.28 -24.66 8.17
CA VAL A 439 14.24 -25.84 9.08
C VAL A 439 12.82 -26.05 9.65
N LEU A 440 12.07 -24.99 9.92
CA LEU A 440 10.71 -25.09 10.44
C LEU A 440 9.70 -25.58 9.40
N ARG A 441 9.88 -25.24 8.12
CA ARG A 441 8.95 -25.57 7.02
C ARG A 441 9.46 -26.64 6.05
N GLY A 442 10.72 -27.07 6.19
CA GLY A 442 11.37 -28.03 5.30
C GLY A 442 10.51 -29.24 4.94
N PRO A 443 9.83 -29.88 5.91
CA PRO A 443 8.92 -30.99 5.63
C PRO A 443 7.69 -30.67 4.75
N LEU A 444 7.27 -29.41 4.66
CA LEU A 444 6.01 -28.98 4.02
C LEU A 444 6.20 -28.42 2.60
N ASP A 445 7.32 -27.74 2.33
CA ASP A 445 7.45 -26.86 1.16
C ASP A 445 8.14 -27.51 -0.07
N TRP A 446 8.70 -28.74 0.02
CA TRP A 446 9.69 -29.23 -0.95
C TRP A 446 9.33 -30.54 -1.70
N GLY A 447 8.05 -30.70 -2.04
CA GLY A 447 7.59 -31.78 -2.95
C GLY A 447 7.64 -33.19 -2.35
N HIS A 448 7.92 -33.30 -1.06
CA HIS A 448 7.72 -34.52 -0.28
C HIS A 448 6.23 -34.58 0.08
N GLY A 449 5.50 -35.53 -0.50
CA GLY A 449 4.16 -35.85 -0.03
C GLY A 449 4.19 -36.29 1.44
N VAL A 450 3.05 -36.17 2.12
CA VAL A 450 2.88 -36.79 3.45
C VAL A 450 3.24 -38.28 3.32
N TRP A 451 4.09 -38.77 4.22
CA TRP A 451 4.61 -40.16 4.21
C TRP A 451 5.39 -40.55 2.95
N SER A 452 6.05 -39.60 2.30
CA SER A 452 6.83 -39.86 1.08
C SER A 452 8.23 -40.44 1.31
N ALA A 453 8.68 -40.55 2.58
CA ALA A 453 10.08 -40.84 2.86
C ALA A 453 10.34 -42.04 3.78
N SER A 454 11.54 -42.59 3.65
CA SER A 454 12.02 -43.75 4.39
C SER A 454 12.69 -43.35 5.71
N TRP A 455 12.55 -44.22 6.72
CA TRP A 455 13.06 -44.02 8.08
C TRP A 455 14.59 -43.82 8.18
N GLY A 456 15.33 -44.16 7.12
CA GLY A 456 16.79 -44.22 7.10
C GLY A 456 17.52 -43.03 6.48
N ALA A 457 16.82 -42.04 5.90
CA ALA A 457 17.49 -40.90 5.27
C ALA A 457 18.07 -39.90 6.29
N GLY A 458 19.09 -39.14 5.87
CA GLY A 458 19.69 -38.08 6.68
C GLY A 458 18.71 -36.92 6.89
N ALA A 459 18.80 -36.22 8.02
CA ALA A 459 17.98 -35.03 8.26
C ALA A 459 18.31 -33.89 7.28
N GLY A 460 19.56 -33.83 6.79
CA GLY A 460 20.01 -32.87 5.79
C GLY A 460 19.50 -33.19 4.38
N ASP A 461 19.31 -34.47 4.04
CA ASP A 461 18.75 -34.89 2.75
C ASP A 461 17.38 -34.26 2.49
N TYR A 462 16.56 -34.09 3.53
CA TYR A 462 15.24 -33.45 3.45
C TYR A 462 15.28 -31.93 3.24
N LEU A 463 16.44 -31.31 3.47
CA LEU A 463 16.67 -29.87 3.26
C LEU A 463 17.51 -29.60 2.01
N SER A 464 18.05 -30.65 1.36
CA SER A 464 18.98 -30.56 0.21
C SER A 464 18.40 -29.86 -1.03
N ARG A 465 17.06 -29.85 -1.18
CA ARG A 465 16.36 -29.13 -2.25
C ARG A 465 16.17 -27.64 -1.97
N SER A 466 16.47 -27.20 -0.75
CA SER A 466 16.39 -25.79 -0.40
C SER A 466 17.56 -25.02 -1.01
N PRO A 467 17.33 -23.81 -1.54
CA PRO A 467 18.39 -22.92 -2.00
C PRO A 467 19.40 -22.55 -0.90
N TRP A 468 19.04 -22.73 0.37
CA TRP A 468 19.86 -22.45 1.54
C TRP A 468 19.84 -23.63 2.51
N VAL A 469 20.91 -24.42 2.53
CA VAL A 469 21.10 -25.49 3.51
C VAL A 469 21.65 -24.86 4.80
N PRO A 470 20.99 -25.06 5.96
CA PRO A 470 21.49 -24.52 7.23
C PRO A 470 22.89 -25.07 7.53
N GLY A 471 23.84 -24.17 7.79
CA GLY A 471 25.24 -24.52 8.02
C GLY A 471 25.71 -24.27 9.44
N VAL A 472 26.98 -24.62 9.68
CA VAL A 472 27.69 -24.30 10.93
C VAL A 472 27.65 -22.80 11.27
N PRO A 473 27.77 -21.85 10.31
CA PRO A 473 27.67 -20.41 10.62
C PRO A 473 26.32 -19.99 11.21
N ASP A 474 25.21 -20.58 10.74
CA ASP A 474 23.86 -20.29 11.24
C ASP A 474 23.68 -20.80 12.68
N LEU A 475 24.18 -22.02 12.95
CA LEU A 475 24.19 -22.59 14.30
C LEU A 475 25.03 -21.74 15.26
N LEU A 476 26.23 -21.33 14.84
CA LEU A 476 27.09 -20.45 15.63
C LEU A 476 26.41 -19.11 15.90
N LEU A 477 25.73 -18.52 14.91
CA LEU A 477 24.99 -17.29 15.10
C LEU A 477 23.85 -17.45 16.12
N LEU A 478 23.06 -18.53 16.04
CA LEU A 478 22.01 -18.83 17.01
C LEU A 478 22.57 -19.02 18.43
N VAL A 479 23.71 -19.70 18.58
CA VAL A 479 24.39 -19.87 19.87
C VAL A 479 24.86 -18.51 20.42
N LEU A 480 25.50 -17.68 19.59
CA LEU A 480 25.93 -16.33 19.98
C LEU A 480 24.74 -15.47 20.43
N ILE A 481 23.61 -15.52 19.71
CA ILE A 481 22.37 -14.82 20.09
C ILE A 481 21.83 -15.36 21.43
N ALA A 482 21.78 -16.69 21.61
CA ALA A 482 21.29 -17.30 22.83
C ALA A 482 22.15 -16.91 24.05
N VAL A 483 23.48 -16.94 23.91
CA VAL A 483 24.43 -16.51 24.95
C VAL A 483 24.28 -15.03 25.25
N ALA A 484 24.23 -14.18 24.22
CA ALA A 484 24.02 -12.74 24.40
C ALA A 484 22.70 -12.44 25.14
N LEU A 485 21.60 -13.09 24.77
CA LEU A 485 20.32 -12.97 25.45
C LEU A 485 20.37 -13.48 26.89
N ALA A 486 21.08 -14.58 27.15
CA ALA A 486 21.23 -15.14 28.50
C ALA A 486 22.01 -14.21 29.44
N LEU A 487 22.98 -13.47 28.91
CA LEU A 487 23.80 -12.51 29.66
C LEU A 487 23.10 -11.16 29.87
N VAL A 488 22.29 -10.71 28.91
CA VAL A 488 21.69 -9.36 28.91
C VAL A 488 20.27 -9.33 29.47
N VAL A 489 19.45 -10.37 29.21
CA VAL A 489 18.02 -10.35 29.50
C VAL A 489 17.73 -10.98 30.87
N ARG A 490 17.00 -10.26 31.73
CA ARG A 490 16.57 -10.76 33.05
C ARG A 490 15.69 -12.01 32.99
N GLN A 491 14.81 -12.10 31.99
CA GLN A 491 13.96 -13.26 31.77
C GLN A 491 14.60 -14.22 30.76
N LYS A 492 15.10 -15.35 31.26
CA LYS A 492 15.85 -16.34 30.45
C LYS A 492 15.00 -17.12 29.45
N VAL A 493 13.68 -16.94 29.43
CA VAL A 493 12.77 -17.66 28.51
C VAL A 493 13.15 -17.43 27.04
N VAL A 494 13.53 -16.20 26.66
CA VAL A 494 13.95 -15.89 25.27
C VAL A 494 15.29 -16.53 24.92
N ALA A 495 16.22 -16.58 25.87
CA ALA A 495 17.49 -17.30 25.67
C ALA A 495 17.27 -18.82 25.53
N VAL A 496 16.36 -19.39 26.32
CA VAL A 496 15.97 -20.81 26.21
C VAL A 496 15.26 -21.09 24.89
N LEU A 497 14.41 -20.18 24.41
CA LEU A 497 13.78 -20.27 23.09
C LEU A 497 14.81 -20.36 21.96
N VAL A 498 15.76 -19.41 21.92
CA VAL A 498 16.80 -19.41 20.88
C VAL A 498 17.74 -20.61 21.03
N GLY A 499 18.06 -21.01 22.26
CA GLY A 499 18.84 -22.22 22.54
C GLY A 499 18.13 -23.50 22.08
N ALA A 500 16.82 -23.59 22.27
CA ALA A 500 15.99 -24.71 21.81
C ALA A 500 15.99 -24.81 20.27
N VAL A 501 15.93 -23.66 19.58
CA VAL A 501 16.07 -23.60 18.11
C VAL A 501 17.48 -24.03 17.69
N ALA A 502 18.53 -23.56 18.38
CA ALA A 502 19.91 -23.99 18.10
C ALA A 502 20.09 -25.51 18.26
N VAL A 503 19.49 -26.13 19.28
CA VAL A 503 19.52 -27.59 19.47
C VAL A 503 18.77 -28.32 18.35
N ALA A 504 17.62 -27.81 17.91
CA ALA A 504 16.86 -28.38 16.79
C ALA A 504 17.60 -28.27 15.44
N PHE A 505 18.56 -27.34 15.33
CA PHE A 505 19.44 -27.17 14.17
C PHE A 505 20.60 -28.16 14.12
N VAL A 506 20.96 -28.81 15.24
CA VAL A 506 22.10 -29.73 15.26
C VAL A 506 21.90 -30.91 14.29
N PRO A 507 20.75 -31.63 14.28
CA PRO A 507 20.56 -32.73 13.34
C PRO A 507 20.69 -32.35 11.85
N PRO A 508 20.05 -31.29 11.31
CA PRO A 508 20.21 -30.94 9.90
C PRO A 508 21.60 -30.39 9.55
N VAL A 509 22.28 -29.67 10.46
CA VAL A 509 23.62 -29.09 10.19
C VAL A 509 24.70 -30.16 10.11
N PHE A 510 24.59 -31.23 10.92
CA PHE A 510 25.56 -32.34 10.95
C PHE A 510 25.06 -33.58 10.20
N ASP A 511 23.95 -33.45 9.45
CA ASP A 511 23.30 -34.52 8.70
C ASP A 511 23.08 -35.82 9.52
N LEU A 512 22.57 -35.66 10.75
CA LEU A 512 22.26 -36.80 11.61
C LEU A 512 21.07 -37.58 11.07
N PRO A 513 20.96 -38.90 11.38
CA PRO A 513 19.83 -39.71 10.95
C PRO A 513 18.48 -39.12 11.40
N TYR A 514 17.47 -39.14 10.52
CA TYR A 514 16.13 -38.60 10.79
C TYR A 514 15.51 -39.04 12.15
N PRO A 515 15.65 -40.31 12.61
CA PRO A 515 15.14 -40.70 13.93
C PRO A 515 15.78 -39.92 15.09
N VAL A 516 17.05 -39.54 14.97
CA VAL A 516 17.76 -38.73 15.99
C VAL A 516 17.11 -37.35 16.08
N MET A 517 16.73 -36.76 14.94
CA MET A 517 16.02 -35.48 14.91
C MET A 517 14.68 -35.54 15.66
N ILE A 518 13.88 -36.57 15.41
CA ILE A 518 12.60 -36.77 16.11
C ILE A 518 12.80 -36.95 17.61
N VAL A 519 13.79 -37.75 18.02
CA VAL A 519 14.13 -37.95 19.45
C VAL A 519 14.55 -36.64 20.10
N VAL A 520 15.40 -35.84 19.43
CA VAL A 520 15.83 -34.53 19.93
C VAL A 520 14.64 -33.59 20.12
N LEU A 521 13.73 -33.51 19.14
CA LEU A 521 12.53 -32.65 19.23
C LEU A 521 11.57 -33.11 20.34
N LEU A 522 11.36 -34.41 20.51
CA LEU A 522 10.51 -34.96 21.59
C LEU A 522 11.15 -34.77 22.97
N ALA A 523 12.47 -34.99 23.10
CA ALA A 523 13.21 -34.75 24.33
C ALA A 523 13.17 -33.27 24.73
N LEU A 524 13.31 -32.37 23.75
CA LEU A 524 13.19 -30.92 23.94
C LEU A 524 11.77 -30.54 24.37
N ALA A 525 10.74 -31.05 23.71
CA ALA A 525 9.34 -30.81 24.08
C ALA A 525 9.04 -31.30 25.51
N ALA A 526 9.50 -32.50 25.87
CA ALA A 526 9.33 -33.07 27.21
C ALA A 526 10.10 -32.29 28.29
N GLY A 527 11.37 -31.93 28.03
CA GLY A 527 12.21 -31.18 28.96
C GLY A 527 11.68 -29.77 29.24
N VAL A 528 11.19 -29.08 28.20
CA VAL A 528 10.52 -27.78 28.36
C VAL A 528 9.18 -27.94 29.09
N ALA A 529 8.39 -28.96 28.75
CA ALA A 529 7.09 -29.22 29.37
C ALA A 529 7.18 -29.62 30.85
N ALA A 530 8.32 -30.16 31.29
CA ALA A 530 8.57 -30.51 32.69
C ALA A 530 8.66 -29.29 33.62
N VAL A 531 8.93 -28.09 33.08
CA VAL A 531 8.97 -26.85 33.85
C VAL A 531 7.54 -26.36 34.12
N PRO A 532 7.07 -26.28 35.38
CA PRO A 532 5.68 -25.98 35.71
C PRO A 532 5.38 -24.47 35.62
N GLN A 533 5.67 -23.86 34.48
CA GLN A 533 5.45 -22.44 34.20
C GLN A 533 4.72 -22.25 32.86
N PRO A 534 3.75 -21.33 32.77
CA PRO A 534 2.92 -21.16 31.57
C PRO A 534 3.69 -20.64 30.34
N ALA A 535 4.84 -19.98 30.54
CA ALA A 535 5.71 -19.58 29.44
C ALA A 535 6.37 -20.79 28.77
N PHE A 536 6.86 -21.74 29.57
CA PHE A 536 7.50 -22.96 29.08
C PHE A 536 6.48 -23.93 28.47
N ALA A 537 5.27 -24.02 29.03
CA ALA A 537 4.19 -24.80 28.43
C ALA A 537 3.88 -24.35 26.98
N ARG A 538 3.81 -23.03 26.72
CA ARG A 538 3.63 -22.49 25.37
C ARG A 538 4.81 -22.79 24.44
N LEU A 539 6.04 -22.74 24.96
CA LEU A 539 7.22 -23.14 24.19
C LEU A 539 7.18 -24.64 23.85
N ALA A 540 6.82 -25.51 24.80
CA ALA A 540 6.70 -26.94 24.56
C ALA A 540 5.66 -27.26 23.48
N LEU A 541 4.55 -26.50 23.42
CA LEU A 541 3.59 -26.60 22.32
C LEU A 541 4.24 -26.19 20.99
N GLY A 542 5.01 -25.10 20.96
CA GLY A 542 5.75 -24.66 19.76
C GLY A 542 6.72 -25.74 19.25
N VAL A 543 7.53 -26.32 20.14
CA VAL A 543 8.43 -27.44 19.81
C VAL A 543 7.64 -28.66 19.35
N GLY A 544 6.51 -28.96 20.00
CA GLY A 544 5.62 -30.05 19.61
C GLY A 544 5.05 -29.89 18.21
N VAL A 545 4.64 -28.68 17.81
CA VAL A 545 4.19 -28.39 16.44
C VAL A 545 5.31 -28.65 15.44
N VAL A 546 6.55 -28.21 15.73
CA VAL A 546 7.71 -28.50 14.88
C VAL A 546 7.97 -29.99 14.79
N ALA A 547 7.87 -30.72 15.90
CA ALA A 547 7.99 -32.17 15.91
C ALA A 547 6.92 -32.85 15.06
N VAL A 548 5.67 -32.38 15.09
CA VAL A 548 4.58 -32.91 14.24
C VAL A 548 4.87 -32.66 12.76
N VAL A 549 5.29 -31.44 12.41
CA VAL A 549 5.64 -31.07 11.04
C VAL A 549 6.75 -31.98 10.50
N TRP A 550 7.81 -32.18 11.28
CA TRP A 550 8.87 -33.13 10.93
C TRP A 550 8.38 -34.58 10.91
N GLY A 551 7.48 -34.97 11.82
CA GLY A 551 6.91 -36.30 11.89
C GLY A 551 6.09 -36.69 10.65
N LEU A 552 5.44 -35.73 9.97
CA LEU A 552 4.62 -35.96 8.76
C LEU A 552 5.40 -36.55 7.57
N VAL A 553 6.73 -36.46 7.59
CA VAL A 553 7.62 -36.99 6.55
C VAL A 553 7.53 -38.52 6.45
N SER A 554 7.29 -39.20 7.58
CA SER A 554 7.21 -40.66 7.65
C SER A 554 6.00 -41.11 8.46
N GLU A 555 5.32 -42.16 7.98
CA GLU A 555 4.16 -42.76 8.64
C GLU A 555 4.44 -43.11 10.11
N THR A 556 5.52 -43.86 10.35
CA THR A 556 5.93 -44.27 11.70
C THR A 556 6.22 -43.07 12.60
N ALA A 557 6.78 -41.98 12.07
CA ALA A 557 7.16 -40.81 12.86
C ALA A 557 5.92 -40.00 13.20
N THR A 558 4.98 -39.89 12.28
CA THR A 558 3.69 -39.23 12.49
C THR A 558 2.97 -39.89 13.68
N LEU A 559 2.88 -41.22 13.68
CA LEU A 559 2.24 -41.97 14.75
C LEU A 559 2.98 -41.83 16.09
N VAL A 560 4.31 -42.01 16.09
CA VAL A 560 5.14 -41.91 17.31
C VAL A 560 5.09 -40.51 17.91
N VAL A 561 5.24 -39.46 17.10
CA VAL A 561 5.25 -38.08 17.57
C VAL A 561 3.88 -37.67 18.13
N LEU A 562 2.79 -37.95 17.41
CA LEU A 562 1.45 -37.58 17.87
C LEU A 562 1.07 -38.33 19.16
N ALA A 563 1.41 -39.62 19.25
CA ALA A 563 1.20 -40.41 20.46
C ALA A 563 2.05 -39.87 21.63
N ALA A 564 3.35 -39.63 21.41
CA ALA A 564 4.26 -39.11 22.44
C ALA A 564 3.82 -37.73 22.94
N LEU A 565 3.44 -36.81 22.05
CA LEU A 565 2.97 -35.48 22.42
C LEU A 565 1.63 -35.52 23.15
N ALA A 566 0.70 -36.39 22.74
CA ALA A 566 -0.55 -36.61 23.47
C ALA A 566 -0.29 -37.10 24.91
N LEU A 567 0.65 -38.04 25.08
CA LEU A 567 1.07 -38.55 26.40
C LEU A 567 1.82 -37.51 27.24
N ILE A 568 2.71 -36.72 26.64
CA ILE A 568 3.41 -35.61 27.33
C ILE A 568 2.38 -34.60 27.82
N ALA A 569 1.46 -34.17 26.96
CA ALA A 569 0.41 -33.22 27.32
C ALA A 569 -0.55 -33.79 28.39
N ALA A 570 -0.94 -35.06 28.29
CA ALA A 570 -1.73 -35.73 29.33
C ALA A 570 -0.96 -35.76 30.66
N GLY A 571 0.32 -36.13 30.65
CA GLY A 571 1.18 -36.15 31.83
C GLY A 571 1.33 -34.77 32.49
N VAL A 572 1.44 -33.70 31.71
CA VAL A 572 1.40 -32.32 32.24
C VAL A 572 0.03 -32.01 32.85
N ALA A 573 -1.06 -32.44 32.22
CA ALA A 573 -2.41 -32.22 32.75
C ALA A 573 -2.63 -32.92 34.11
N PHE A 574 -2.05 -34.11 34.28
CA PHE A 574 -2.08 -34.83 35.55
C PHE A 574 -1.24 -34.13 36.63
N ARG A 575 0.00 -33.73 36.31
CA ARG A 575 0.97 -33.22 37.31
C ARG A 575 0.77 -31.75 37.68
N ALA A 576 0.37 -30.89 36.74
CA ALA A 576 0.31 -29.44 36.94
C ALA A 576 -1.13 -28.93 36.99
N ALA A 577 -1.66 -28.71 38.21
CA ALA A 577 -3.05 -28.26 38.41
C ALA A 577 -3.37 -26.95 37.66
N THR A 578 -2.42 -26.00 37.65
CA THR A 578 -2.56 -24.68 36.98
C THR A 578 -2.66 -24.80 35.46
N LEU A 579 -2.01 -25.79 34.86
CA LEU A 579 -1.98 -26.00 33.40
C LEU A 579 -2.94 -27.09 32.93
N ARG A 580 -3.66 -27.73 33.86
CA ARG A 580 -4.46 -28.93 33.61
C ARG A 580 -5.44 -28.80 32.47
N THR A 581 -6.25 -27.74 32.48
CA THR A 581 -7.24 -27.50 31.42
C THR A 581 -6.55 -27.29 30.07
N TRP A 582 -5.50 -26.46 30.02
CA TRP A 582 -4.78 -26.20 28.77
C TRP A 582 -4.14 -27.46 28.21
N ALA A 583 -3.40 -28.20 29.03
CA ALA A 583 -2.70 -29.43 28.63
C ALA A 583 -3.67 -30.55 28.23
N ALA A 584 -4.84 -30.67 28.88
CA ALA A 584 -5.88 -31.62 28.49
C ALA A 584 -6.45 -31.34 27.09
N ASN A 585 -6.66 -30.06 26.72
CA ASN A 585 -7.10 -29.71 25.36
C ASN A 585 -6.00 -29.99 24.32
N VAL A 586 -4.74 -29.70 24.65
CA VAL A 586 -3.60 -30.03 23.79
C VAL A 586 -3.50 -31.55 23.57
N ALA A 587 -3.69 -32.35 24.61
CA ALA A 587 -3.69 -33.81 24.50
C ALA A 587 -4.80 -34.32 23.58
N VAL A 588 -6.02 -33.76 23.67
CA VAL A 588 -7.15 -34.12 22.79
C VAL A 588 -6.86 -33.77 21.33
N ILE A 589 -6.23 -32.62 21.05
CA ILE A 589 -5.86 -32.24 19.68
C ILE A 589 -4.85 -33.24 19.09
N HIS A 590 -3.79 -33.58 19.83
CA HIS A 590 -2.80 -34.57 19.39
C HIS A 590 -3.42 -35.96 19.24
N ALA A 591 -4.35 -36.35 20.12
CA ALA A 591 -5.08 -37.60 20.01
C ALA A 591 -6.00 -37.65 18.78
N GLY A 592 -6.66 -36.53 18.43
CA GLY A 592 -7.44 -36.42 17.19
C GLY A 592 -6.56 -36.52 15.94
N GLY A 593 -5.40 -35.85 15.95
CA GLY A 593 -4.39 -36.01 14.90
C GLY A 593 -3.89 -37.45 14.79
N PHE A 594 -3.61 -38.10 15.91
CA PHE A 594 -3.22 -39.51 15.96
C PHE A 594 -4.31 -40.42 15.38
N ALA A 595 -5.58 -40.20 15.73
CA ALA A 595 -6.69 -40.99 15.20
C ALA A 595 -6.84 -40.85 13.68
N VAL A 596 -6.63 -39.64 13.14
CA VAL A 596 -6.59 -39.40 11.68
C VAL A 596 -5.41 -40.12 11.05
N ALA A 597 -4.21 -39.98 11.62
CA ALA A 597 -3.01 -40.64 11.10
C ALA A 597 -3.15 -42.17 11.15
N ALA A 598 -3.69 -42.73 12.23
CA ALA A 598 -3.94 -44.17 12.36
C ALA A 598 -5.01 -44.67 11.38
N TRP A 599 -6.07 -43.88 11.13
CA TRP A 599 -7.09 -44.22 10.12
C TRP A 599 -6.49 -44.31 8.72
N LEU A 600 -5.65 -43.32 8.35
CA LEU A 600 -4.97 -43.30 7.06
C LEU A 600 -3.91 -44.40 6.95
N ALA A 601 -3.19 -44.70 8.02
CA ALA A 601 -2.18 -45.76 8.06
C ALA A 601 -2.80 -47.16 7.95
N ALA A 602 -4.07 -47.29 8.32
CA ALA A 602 -4.85 -48.51 8.13
C ALA A 602 -5.50 -48.63 6.73
N ASP A 603 -5.09 -47.79 5.76
CA ASP A 603 -5.63 -47.73 4.40
C ASP A 603 -7.16 -47.53 4.33
N LEU A 604 -7.75 -46.91 5.35
CA LEU A 604 -9.18 -46.63 5.39
C LEU A 604 -9.51 -45.37 4.58
N GLN A 605 -10.73 -45.32 4.05
CA GLN A 605 -11.12 -44.31 3.06
C GLN A 605 -11.06 -42.87 3.62
N PRO A 606 -10.36 -41.92 2.95
CA PRO A 606 -10.20 -40.54 3.44
C PRO A 606 -11.50 -39.73 3.55
N ARG A 607 -12.53 -40.10 2.78
CA ARG A 607 -13.84 -39.41 2.80
C ARG A 607 -14.55 -39.44 4.16
N PHE A 608 -14.12 -40.31 5.09
CA PHE A 608 -14.70 -40.43 6.43
C PHE A 608 -13.88 -39.76 7.54
N LEU A 609 -12.77 -39.08 7.22
CA LEU A 609 -11.91 -38.40 8.22
C LEU A 609 -12.66 -37.40 9.09
N THR A 610 -13.63 -36.68 8.51
CA THR A 610 -14.53 -35.79 9.26
C THR A 610 -15.22 -36.51 10.42
N PHE A 611 -15.70 -37.74 10.21
CA PHE A 611 -16.40 -38.49 11.25
C PHE A 611 -15.45 -39.06 12.31
N VAL A 612 -14.21 -39.37 11.94
CA VAL A 612 -13.16 -39.75 12.89
C VAL A 612 -12.88 -38.59 13.86
N LEU A 613 -12.70 -37.38 13.31
CA LEU A 613 -12.48 -36.17 14.11
C LEU A 613 -13.71 -35.82 14.98
N LEU A 614 -14.93 -35.94 14.43
CA LEU A 614 -16.16 -35.73 15.20
C LEU A 614 -16.35 -36.79 16.28
N ALA A 615 -15.92 -38.04 16.09
CA ALA A 615 -15.99 -39.08 17.11
C ALA A 615 -15.07 -38.75 18.30
N VAL A 616 -13.83 -38.31 18.03
CA VAL A 616 -12.91 -37.86 19.09
C VAL A 616 -13.46 -36.60 19.79
N ALA A 617 -14.02 -35.65 19.02
CA ALA A 617 -14.68 -34.47 19.57
C ALA A 617 -15.88 -34.83 20.45
N ALA A 618 -16.71 -35.78 20.03
CA ALA A 618 -17.87 -36.26 20.78
C ALA A 618 -17.46 -36.95 22.09
N ALA A 619 -16.37 -37.71 22.10
CA ALA A 619 -15.82 -38.31 23.32
C ALA A 619 -15.25 -37.27 24.29
N ALA A 620 -14.68 -36.18 23.77
CA ALA A 620 -14.05 -35.12 24.55
C ALA A 620 -15.01 -34.01 25.02
N ALA A 621 -16.08 -33.72 24.28
CA ALA A 621 -17.03 -32.63 24.55
C ALA A 621 -17.76 -32.69 25.92
N PRO A 622 -18.11 -33.88 26.48
CA PRO A 622 -18.78 -33.99 27.77
C PRO A 622 -17.93 -33.42 28.92
N TRP A 623 -16.61 -33.48 28.82
CA TRP A 623 -15.69 -33.08 29.87
C TRP A 623 -15.34 -31.59 29.77
N ARG A 624 -15.64 -30.83 30.83
CA ARG A 624 -15.40 -29.36 30.88
C ARG A 624 -13.94 -28.97 30.59
N ARG A 625 -12.99 -29.85 30.91
CA ARG A 625 -11.55 -29.57 30.75
C ARG A 625 -11.05 -29.75 29.30
N THR A 626 -11.80 -30.44 28.45
CA THR A 626 -11.44 -30.76 27.05
C THR A 626 -12.41 -30.16 26.03
N GLU A 627 -13.40 -29.39 26.48
CA GLU A 627 -14.44 -28.76 25.65
C GLU A 627 -13.84 -27.91 24.51
N ILE A 628 -12.74 -27.21 24.75
CA ILE A 628 -12.10 -26.36 23.73
C ILE A 628 -11.44 -27.22 22.64
N GLY A 629 -10.72 -28.28 23.02
CA GLY A 629 -10.08 -29.24 22.12
C GLY A 629 -11.12 -29.99 21.29
N ALA A 630 -12.24 -30.38 21.89
CA ALA A 630 -13.39 -30.92 21.17
C ALA A 630 -13.95 -29.94 20.14
N GLY A 631 -14.09 -28.66 20.49
CA GLY A 631 -14.50 -27.60 19.56
C GLY A 631 -13.52 -27.42 18.40
N VAL A 632 -12.21 -27.40 18.67
CA VAL A 632 -11.16 -27.30 17.63
C VAL A 632 -11.21 -28.50 16.68
N LEU A 633 -11.35 -29.73 17.21
CA LEU A 633 -11.50 -30.93 16.38
C LEU A 633 -12.80 -30.91 15.57
N GLY A 634 -13.90 -30.39 16.14
CA GLY A 634 -15.16 -30.22 15.40
C GLY A 634 -15.04 -29.24 14.23
N VAL A 635 -14.31 -28.13 14.41
CA VAL A 635 -14.01 -27.19 13.31
C VAL A 635 -13.10 -27.83 12.26
N ALA A 636 -12.04 -28.52 12.69
CA ALA A 636 -11.15 -29.25 11.78
C ALA A 636 -11.91 -30.32 10.98
N ALA A 637 -12.84 -31.02 11.62
CA ALA A 637 -13.68 -32.02 10.97
C ALA A 637 -14.50 -31.43 9.80
N LEU A 638 -15.12 -30.27 10.02
CA LEU A 638 -15.90 -29.57 9.00
C LEU A 638 -15.03 -29.01 7.86
N ALA A 639 -13.77 -28.66 8.15
CA ALA A 639 -12.84 -28.12 7.16
C ALA A 639 -12.30 -29.17 6.17
N VAL A 640 -12.29 -30.46 6.54
CA VAL A 640 -11.72 -31.56 5.73
C VAL A 640 -12.78 -32.28 4.89
N VAL A 641 -14.02 -31.78 4.86
CA VAL A 641 -15.11 -32.44 4.15
C VAL A 641 -14.97 -32.27 2.62
N PRO A 642 -14.98 -33.35 1.82
CA PRO A 642 -14.71 -33.28 0.38
C PRO A 642 -15.91 -32.84 -0.48
N ASP A 643 -17.14 -32.97 0.01
CA ASP A 643 -18.37 -32.75 -0.77
C ASP A 643 -19.44 -32.02 0.07
N LEU A 644 -20.23 -31.14 -0.56
CA LEU A 644 -21.29 -30.35 0.08
C LEU A 644 -22.37 -31.18 0.79
N LYS A 645 -22.71 -32.37 0.27
CA LYS A 645 -23.67 -33.30 0.88
C LYS A 645 -23.10 -33.91 2.16
N MET A 646 -21.81 -34.29 2.13
CA MET A 646 -21.10 -34.75 3.33
C MET A 646 -20.94 -33.61 4.34
N PHE A 647 -20.78 -32.37 3.87
CA PHE A 647 -20.65 -31.20 4.73
C PHE A 647 -21.95 -30.92 5.46
N SER A 648 -23.09 -31.08 4.78
CA SER A 648 -24.40 -31.02 5.41
C SER A 648 -24.54 -32.04 6.55
N LEU A 649 -24.16 -33.31 6.33
CA LEU A 649 -24.23 -34.35 7.35
C LEU A 649 -23.26 -34.08 8.52
N ALA A 650 -22.04 -33.63 8.23
CA ALA A 650 -21.04 -33.29 9.23
C ALA A 650 -21.45 -32.08 10.08
N ALA A 651 -21.99 -31.04 9.45
CA ALA A 651 -22.51 -29.85 10.13
C ALA A 651 -23.72 -30.20 11.00
N ALA A 652 -24.58 -31.13 10.55
CA ALA A 652 -25.66 -31.66 11.37
C ALA A 652 -25.14 -32.43 12.59
N ALA A 653 -24.17 -33.33 12.42
CA ALA A 653 -23.56 -34.07 13.52
C ALA A 653 -22.85 -33.15 14.53
N ALA A 654 -22.10 -32.16 14.04
CA ALA A 654 -21.48 -31.12 14.88
C ALA A 654 -22.54 -30.27 15.61
N GLY A 655 -23.64 -29.94 14.95
CA GLY A 655 -24.79 -29.26 15.55
C GLY A 655 -25.45 -30.06 16.67
N VAL A 656 -25.58 -31.37 16.52
CA VAL A 656 -26.09 -32.28 17.56
C VAL A 656 -25.13 -32.36 18.75
N ILE A 657 -23.82 -32.48 18.51
CA ILE A 657 -22.80 -32.45 19.58
C ILE A 657 -22.87 -31.11 20.34
N ALA A 658 -22.97 -29.99 19.63
CA ALA A 658 -23.12 -28.66 20.22
C ALA A 658 -24.43 -28.51 21.02
N ALA A 659 -25.54 -29.08 20.53
CA ALA A 659 -26.82 -29.10 21.24
C ALA A 659 -26.71 -29.91 22.55
N GLY A 660 -26.03 -31.06 22.53
CA GLY A 660 -25.74 -31.84 23.73
C GLY A 660 -24.91 -31.07 24.76
N VAL A 661 -23.93 -30.28 24.30
CA VAL A 661 -23.15 -29.37 25.15
C VAL A 661 -24.01 -28.25 25.74
N ALA A 662 -24.98 -27.73 24.97
CA ALA A 662 -25.87 -26.65 25.38
C ALA A 662 -26.87 -27.06 26.49
N LEU A 663 -27.12 -28.36 26.70
CA LEU A 663 -27.93 -28.88 27.81
C LEU A 663 -27.31 -28.62 29.18
N ARG A 664 -26.02 -28.24 29.24
CA ARG A 664 -25.37 -27.84 30.50
C ARG A 664 -25.87 -26.47 30.93
N LYS A 665 -26.25 -26.34 32.21
CA LYS A 665 -26.81 -25.11 32.80
C LYS A 665 -25.97 -23.84 32.53
N ASP A 666 -24.64 -23.98 32.44
CA ASP A 666 -23.71 -22.86 32.21
C ASP A 666 -23.40 -22.59 30.73
N ARG A 667 -23.95 -23.36 29.77
CA ARG A 667 -23.58 -23.34 28.34
C ARG A 667 -24.76 -23.15 27.39
N GLY A 668 -25.89 -22.62 27.86
CA GLY A 668 -27.06 -22.35 27.01
C GLY A 668 -26.77 -21.54 25.73
N ASN A 669 -25.76 -20.66 25.76
CA ASN A 669 -25.32 -19.89 24.59
C ASN A 669 -24.75 -20.76 23.45
N VAL A 670 -24.26 -21.97 23.73
CA VAL A 670 -23.81 -22.93 22.69
C VAL A 670 -25.00 -23.42 21.86
N GLY A 671 -26.24 -23.27 22.36
CA GLY A 671 -27.45 -23.50 21.58
C GLY A 671 -27.53 -22.65 20.31
N TYR A 672 -27.02 -21.41 20.33
CA TYR A 672 -26.95 -20.57 19.12
C TYR A 672 -25.98 -21.14 18.08
N LEU A 673 -24.85 -21.72 18.53
CA LEU A 673 -23.91 -22.41 17.64
C LEU A 673 -24.53 -23.66 17.05
N ALA A 674 -25.26 -24.43 17.85
CA ALA A 674 -26.00 -25.60 17.37
C ALA A 674 -27.03 -25.20 16.28
N THR A 675 -27.81 -24.14 16.51
CA THR A 675 -28.75 -23.61 15.50
C THR A 675 -28.02 -23.15 14.24
N ALA A 676 -26.91 -22.42 14.36
CA ALA A 676 -26.14 -21.96 13.20
C ALA A 676 -25.57 -23.12 12.37
N LEU A 677 -25.06 -24.18 13.02
CA LEU A 677 -24.55 -25.37 12.34
C LEU A 677 -25.65 -26.15 11.63
N LEU A 678 -26.83 -26.30 12.27
CA LEU A 678 -27.99 -26.96 11.66
C LEU A 678 -28.57 -26.16 10.48
N LEU A 679 -28.56 -24.82 10.55
CA LEU A 679 -28.94 -23.95 9.45
C LEU A 679 -27.95 -24.05 8.28
N THR A 680 -26.65 -23.99 8.58
CA THR A 680 -25.58 -24.18 7.59
C THR A 680 -25.69 -25.56 6.91
N ALA A 681 -26.01 -26.60 7.67
CA ALA A 681 -26.30 -27.94 7.13
C ALA A 681 -27.46 -27.91 6.13
N SER A 682 -28.51 -27.15 6.42
CA SER A 682 -29.68 -27.04 5.54
C SER A 682 -29.39 -26.25 4.27
N TRP A 683 -28.65 -25.13 4.35
CA TRP A 683 -28.25 -24.33 3.19
C TRP A 683 -27.28 -25.05 2.26
N SER A 684 -26.26 -25.70 2.83
CA SER A 684 -25.32 -26.51 2.05
C SER A 684 -26.03 -27.61 1.27
N ARG A 685 -27.10 -28.19 1.83
CA ARG A 685 -27.94 -29.15 1.12
C ARG A 685 -28.70 -28.51 -0.03
N LEU A 686 -29.38 -27.38 0.19
CA LEU A 686 -30.12 -26.68 -0.87
C LEU A 686 -29.21 -26.21 -2.02
N TYR A 687 -27.99 -25.78 -1.69
CA TYR A 687 -26.98 -25.43 -2.70
C TYR A 687 -26.48 -26.64 -3.48
N ALA A 688 -26.26 -27.77 -2.81
CA ALA A 688 -25.87 -29.03 -3.48
C ALA A 688 -26.95 -29.60 -4.41
N GLU A 689 -28.16 -29.05 -4.40
CA GLU A 689 -29.28 -29.40 -5.28
C GLU A 689 -29.54 -28.30 -6.34
N ASP A 690 -28.57 -27.38 -6.57
CA ASP A 690 -28.52 -26.36 -7.64
C ASP A 690 -29.69 -25.34 -7.67
N VAL A 691 -30.15 -24.90 -6.51
CA VAL A 691 -31.16 -23.83 -6.43
C VAL A 691 -30.49 -22.46 -6.71
N THR A 692 -30.77 -21.80 -7.84
CA THR A 692 -30.08 -20.56 -8.26
C THR A 692 -30.79 -19.24 -7.89
N LEU A 693 -32.00 -19.32 -7.35
CA LEU A 693 -32.73 -18.12 -6.92
C LEU A 693 -32.16 -17.62 -5.57
N VAL A 694 -31.58 -16.41 -5.56
CA VAL A 694 -31.12 -15.72 -4.34
C VAL A 694 -32.27 -15.61 -3.33
N GLU A 695 -33.48 -15.40 -3.83
CA GLU A 695 -34.71 -15.31 -3.08
C GLU A 695 -35.08 -16.65 -2.39
N ALA A 696 -34.64 -17.80 -2.90
CA ALA A 696 -34.86 -19.09 -2.24
C ALA A 696 -34.07 -19.23 -0.93
N TYR A 697 -32.96 -18.49 -0.81
CA TYR A 697 -32.11 -18.47 0.39
C TYR A 697 -32.40 -17.31 1.34
N THR A 698 -32.98 -16.21 0.85
CA THR A 698 -33.24 -15.01 1.68
C THR A 698 -34.69 -14.85 2.08
N ALA A 699 -35.65 -15.30 1.26
CA ALA A 699 -37.08 -15.07 1.50
C ALA A 699 -37.62 -15.87 2.70
N PRO A 700 -37.33 -17.18 2.89
CA PRO A 700 -37.82 -17.91 4.05
C PRO A 700 -37.38 -17.28 5.38
N PHE A 701 -36.15 -16.75 5.44
CA PHE A 701 -35.59 -16.11 6.61
C PHE A 701 -36.15 -14.71 6.84
N SER A 702 -36.37 -13.96 5.76
CA SER A 702 -37.02 -12.66 5.83
C SER A 702 -38.45 -12.80 6.34
N VAL A 703 -39.17 -13.85 5.93
CA VAL A 703 -40.51 -14.18 6.46
C VAL A 703 -40.43 -14.48 7.96
N VAL A 704 -39.52 -15.35 8.41
CA VAL A 704 -39.35 -15.65 9.84
C VAL A 704 -39.01 -14.40 10.66
N LEU A 705 -38.08 -13.57 10.18
CA LEU A 705 -37.69 -12.32 10.83
C LEU A 705 -38.84 -11.29 10.86
N LEU A 706 -39.64 -11.20 9.81
CA LEU A 706 -40.80 -10.32 9.74
C LEU A 706 -41.95 -10.80 10.63
N VAL A 707 -42.15 -12.12 10.77
CA VAL A 707 -43.13 -12.70 11.70
C VAL A 707 -42.72 -12.44 13.14
N PHE A 708 -41.45 -12.66 13.50
CA PHE A 708 -40.93 -12.37 14.83
C PHE A 708 -40.96 -10.87 15.13
N GLY A 709 -40.62 -10.06 14.12
CA GLY A 709 -40.70 -8.61 14.13
C GLY A 709 -42.12 -8.09 14.36
N TRP A 710 -43.11 -8.65 13.66
CA TRP A 710 -44.53 -8.34 13.79
C TRP A 710 -45.08 -8.74 15.16
N TRP A 711 -44.73 -9.94 15.65
CA TRP A 711 -45.16 -10.40 16.96
C TRP A 711 -44.64 -9.49 18.09
N LYS A 712 -43.42 -8.97 17.94
CA LYS A 712 -42.78 -8.05 18.88
C LYS A 712 -43.10 -6.56 18.63
N ALA A 713 -43.85 -6.23 17.58
CA ALA A 713 -44.08 -4.85 17.12
C ALA A 713 -44.97 -3.99 18.05
N ARG A 714 -45.48 -4.52 19.16
CA ARG A 714 -46.38 -3.77 20.06
C ARG A 714 -45.67 -2.85 21.06
N THR A 715 -44.34 -2.91 21.17
CA THR A 715 -43.60 -2.19 22.23
C THR A 715 -42.29 -1.51 21.77
N GLY A 716 -42.04 -1.39 20.46
CA GLY A 716 -40.76 -0.88 19.96
C GLY A 716 -40.80 -0.18 18.60
N SER A 717 -39.67 0.45 18.25
CA SER A 717 -39.49 1.18 16.98
C SER A 717 -39.60 0.27 15.76
N SER A 718 -40.23 0.77 14.69
CA SER A 718 -40.39 0.07 13.39
C SER A 718 -39.07 -0.43 12.78
N TRP A 719 -37.96 0.27 13.04
CA TRP A 719 -36.61 -0.15 12.64
C TRP A 719 -36.13 -1.47 13.28
N ARG A 720 -36.43 -1.70 14.56
CA ARG A 720 -36.08 -2.95 15.26
C ARG A 720 -37.00 -4.11 14.90
N ALA A 721 -38.25 -3.80 14.55
CA ALA A 721 -39.25 -4.81 14.20
C ALA A 721 -39.09 -5.29 12.75
N TYR A 722 -38.95 -4.38 11.79
CA TYR A 722 -39.04 -4.73 10.37
C TYR A 722 -37.75 -4.51 9.59
N GLY A 723 -36.81 -3.72 10.13
CA GLY A 723 -35.58 -3.34 9.42
C GLY A 723 -34.75 -4.55 9.01
N ALA A 724 -34.49 -5.48 9.92
CA ALA A 724 -33.67 -6.66 9.63
C ALA A 724 -34.30 -7.57 8.56
N GLY A 725 -35.60 -7.86 8.66
CA GLY A 725 -36.31 -8.72 7.70
C GLY A 725 -36.42 -8.10 6.30
N LEU A 726 -36.66 -6.80 6.19
CA LEU A 726 -36.76 -6.11 4.89
C LEU A 726 -35.38 -5.96 4.22
N SER A 727 -34.36 -5.62 4.99
CA SER A 727 -32.99 -5.47 4.48
C SER A 727 -32.44 -6.78 3.92
N PHE A 728 -32.79 -7.92 4.54
CA PHE A 728 -32.20 -9.23 4.25
C PHE A 728 -32.54 -9.77 2.85
N THR A 729 -33.62 -9.29 2.22
CA THR A 729 -33.96 -9.65 0.83
C THR A 729 -33.79 -8.47 -0.14
N LEU A 730 -34.14 -7.24 0.25
CA LEU A 730 -34.16 -6.10 -0.67
C LEU A 730 -32.78 -5.59 -1.07
N LEU A 731 -31.82 -5.55 -0.13
CA LEU A 731 -30.47 -5.03 -0.40
C LEU A 731 -29.65 -5.97 -1.30
N PRO A 732 -29.56 -7.29 -1.04
CA PRO A 732 -28.85 -8.20 -1.92
C PRO A 732 -29.41 -8.20 -3.35
N SER A 733 -30.73 -8.15 -3.50
CA SER A 733 -31.39 -8.10 -4.81
C SER A 733 -31.10 -6.78 -5.56
N LEU A 734 -31.00 -5.64 -4.84
CA LEU A 734 -30.61 -4.34 -5.41
C LEU A 734 -29.14 -4.32 -5.88
N VAL A 735 -28.23 -4.96 -5.15
CA VAL A 735 -26.81 -5.02 -5.56
C VAL A 735 -26.66 -5.82 -6.85
N VAL A 736 -27.35 -6.95 -6.94
CA VAL A 736 -27.34 -7.81 -8.13
C VAL A 736 -27.88 -7.08 -9.38
N LEU A 737 -28.79 -6.12 -9.20
CA LEU A 737 -29.28 -5.28 -10.31
C LEU A 737 -28.19 -4.39 -10.92
N TYR A 738 -27.30 -3.84 -10.10
CA TYR A 738 -26.21 -2.98 -10.59
C TYR A 738 -25.06 -3.77 -11.21
N ASP A 739 -24.87 -5.02 -10.79
CA ASP A 739 -23.81 -5.91 -11.27
C ASP A 739 -24.19 -6.61 -12.59
N GLN A 740 -25.46 -7.00 -12.74
CA GLN A 740 -25.99 -7.61 -13.95
C GLN A 740 -27.08 -6.73 -14.57
N PRO A 741 -26.71 -5.73 -15.39
CA PRO A 741 -27.66 -4.79 -16.01
C PRO A 741 -28.53 -5.43 -17.10
N GLU A 742 -28.30 -6.69 -17.44
CA GLU A 742 -29.05 -7.42 -18.46
C GLU A 742 -30.34 -8.04 -17.87
N GLY A 743 -31.49 -7.66 -18.43
CA GLY A 743 -32.78 -8.28 -18.14
C GLY A 743 -33.76 -7.39 -17.38
N TRP A 744 -35.02 -7.44 -17.79
CA TRP A 744 -36.09 -6.55 -17.30
C TRP A 744 -36.85 -7.10 -16.08
N LEU A 745 -36.83 -8.42 -15.85
CA LEU A 745 -37.65 -9.08 -14.82
C LEU A 745 -37.22 -8.74 -13.39
N ARG A 746 -35.91 -8.68 -13.11
CA ARG A 746 -35.37 -8.37 -11.78
C ARG A 746 -35.61 -6.91 -11.36
N PRO A 747 -35.30 -5.88 -12.18
CA PRO A 747 -35.65 -4.49 -11.84
C PRO A 747 -37.16 -4.28 -11.69
N LEU A 748 -37.97 -4.97 -12.49
CA LEU A 748 -39.43 -4.89 -12.40
C LEU A 748 -39.97 -5.56 -11.12
N ALA A 749 -39.55 -6.79 -10.80
CA ALA A 749 -39.97 -7.48 -9.59
C ALA A 749 -39.48 -6.76 -8.32
N LEU A 750 -38.22 -6.31 -8.29
CA LEU A 750 -37.66 -5.55 -7.18
C LEU A 750 -38.36 -4.19 -7.03
N GLY A 751 -38.65 -3.52 -8.15
CA GLY A 751 -39.41 -2.27 -8.19
C GLY A 751 -40.84 -2.44 -7.64
N ILE A 752 -41.55 -3.50 -8.02
CA ILE A 752 -42.90 -3.81 -7.51
C ILE A 752 -42.84 -4.10 -6.00
N VAL A 753 -41.93 -4.96 -5.54
CA VAL A 753 -41.81 -5.29 -4.11
C VAL A 753 -41.39 -4.06 -3.30
N ALA A 754 -40.44 -3.26 -3.77
CA ALA A 754 -40.02 -2.02 -3.13
C ALA A 754 -41.16 -0.99 -3.05
N LEU A 755 -41.96 -0.86 -4.11
CA LEU A 755 -43.15 -0.01 -4.14
C LEU A 755 -44.22 -0.49 -3.15
N VAL A 756 -44.50 -1.80 -3.08
CA VAL A 756 -45.44 -2.37 -2.10
C VAL A 756 -44.95 -2.09 -0.67
N VAL A 757 -43.66 -2.30 -0.40
CA VAL A 757 -43.05 -2.03 0.91
C VAL A 757 -43.11 -0.54 1.28
N LEU A 758 -42.85 0.35 0.33
CA LEU A 758 -42.99 1.81 0.48
C LEU A 758 -44.43 2.21 0.79
N VAL A 759 -45.40 1.68 0.02
CA VAL A 759 -46.84 1.98 0.18
C VAL A 759 -47.37 1.44 1.51
N VAL A 760 -47.03 0.21 1.90
CA VAL A 760 -47.41 -0.35 3.21
C VAL A 760 -46.77 0.46 4.35
N GLY A 761 -45.51 0.87 4.19
CA GLY A 761 -44.82 1.78 5.12
C GLY A 761 -45.53 3.12 5.27
N ALA A 762 -45.94 3.72 4.15
CA ALA A 762 -46.64 5.00 4.12
C ALA A 762 -48.05 4.90 4.73
N LEU A 763 -48.84 3.89 4.33
CA LEU A 763 -50.21 3.68 4.83
C LEU A 763 -50.25 3.36 6.32
N ARG A 764 -49.28 2.59 6.82
CA ARG A 764 -49.16 2.25 8.24
C ARG A 764 -48.35 3.27 9.06
N ARG A 765 -47.88 4.36 8.44
CA ARG A 765 -47.02 5.38 9.05
C ARG A 765 -45.75 4.81 9.71
N LEU A 766 -45.18 3.76 9.12
CA LEU A 766 -43.97 3.08 9.58
C LEU A 766 -42.73 3.61 8.82
N GLN A 767 -41.77 4.18 9.55
CA GLN A 767 -40.55 4.77 8.96
C GLN A 767 -39.65 3.74 8.26
N ALA A 768 -39.39 2.57 8.86
CA ALA A 768 -38.42 1.62 8.30
C ALA A 768 -38.84 1.03 6.94
N PRO A 769 -40.09 0.57 6.74
CA PRO A 769 -40.53 0.12 5.41
C PRO A 769 -40.58 1.26 4.38
N ALA A 770 -40.99 2.47 4.77
CA ALA A 770 -41.04 3.61 3.85
C ALA A 770 -39.64 4.04 3.36
N VAL A 771 -38.64 4.10 4.25
CA VAL A 771 -37.27 4.49 3.89
C VAL A 771 -36.59 3.41 3.06
N LEU A 772 -36.69 2.13 3.44
CA LEU A 772 -36.04 1.04 2.72
C LEU A 772 -36.66 0.80 1.34
N GLY A 773 -38.00 0.89 1.22
CA GLY A 773 -38.70 0.82 -0.07
C GLY A 773 -38.42 2.04 -0.96
N GLY A 774 -38.33 3.24 -0.40
CA GLY A 774 -38.03 4.46 -1.16
C GLY A 774 -36.58 4.52 -1.67
N PHE A 775 -35.61 4.11 -0.83
CA PHE A 775 -34.20 4.07 -1.22
C PHE A 775 -33.95 3.08 -2.36
N THR A 776 -34.48 1.87 -2.24
CA THR A 776 -34.38 0.83 -3.30
C THR A 776 -35.00 1.31 -4.60
N LEU A 777 -36.17 1.98 -4.56
CA LEU A 777 -36.81 2.56 -5.73
C LEU A 777 -35.99 3.69 -6.40
N ALA A 778 -35.41 4.60 -5.62
CA ALA A 778 -34.57 5.70 -6.15
C ALA A 778 -33.27 5.19 -6.79
N ALA A 779 -32.65 4.18 -6.18
CA ALA A 779 -31.47 3.52 -6.74
C ALA A 779 -31.79 2.83 -8.07
N VAL A 780 -32.95 2.19 -8.21
CA VAL A 780 -33.40 1.66 -9.51
C VAL A 780 -33.56 2.79 -10.54
N THR A 781 -34.03 3.98 -10.16
CA THR A 781 -34.21 5.13 -11.09
C THR A 781 -32.90 5.77 -11.55
N VAL A 782 -31.90 5.93 -10.68
CA VAL A 782 -30.60 6.54 -11.03
C VAL A 782 -29.83 5.68 -12.04
N HIS A 783 -29.92 4.36 -11.89
CA HIS A 783 -29.33 3.41 -12.82
C HIS A 783 -29.77 3.69 -14.26
N GLU A 784 -31.05 4.04 -14.47
CA GLU A 784 -31.63 4.31 -15.78
C GLU A 784 -31.22 5.66 -16.41
N ILE A 785 -30.79 6.66 -15.62
CA ILE A 785 -30.51 8.04 -16.10
C ILE A 785 -29.03 8.26 -16.49
N THR A 786 -28.14 7.42 -15.96
CA THR A 786 -26.67 7.58 -16.05
C THR A 786 -26.08 7.74 -17.47
N PRO A 787 -26.58 7.07 -18.53
CA PRO A 787 -25.97 7.16 -19.86
C PRO A 787 -26.01 8.56 -20.50
N TRP A 788 -26.89 9.45 -20.04
CA TRP A 788 -27.23 10.69 -20.75
C TRP A 788 -26.32 11.88 -20.36
N VAL A 789 -25.58 11.76 -19.26
CA VAL A 789 -24.75 12.85 -18.69
C VAL A 789 -23.31 12.83 -19.21
N ALA A 790 -22.81 11.66 -19.62
CA ALA A 790 -21.44 11.48 -20.09
C ALA A 790 -21.15 12.19 -21.43
N ASP A 791 -22.17 12.35 -22.28
CA ASP A 791 -22.02 12.90 -23.64
C ASP A 791 -21.75 14.42 -23.68
N LEU A 792 -22.09 15.16 -22.62
CA LEU A 792 -21.98 16.62 -22.57
C LEU A 792 -20.54 17.13 -22.30
N VAL A 793 -19.71 16.31 -21.66
CA VAL A 793 -18.39 16.71 -21.13
C VAL A 793 -17.27 16.65 -22.19
N LEU A 794 -17.51 15.98 -23.33
CA LEU A 794 -16.48 15.67 -24.33
C LEU A 794 -16.17 16.81 -25.33
N MET A 795 -16.80 18.00 -25.21
CA MET A 795 -16.79 19.05 -26.25
C MET A 795 -15.72 20.17 -26.11
N VAL A 796 -14.75 20.13 -25.17
CA VAL A 796 -13.78 21.25 -24.92
C VAL A 796 -12.29 20.83 -24.88
N PRO A 797 -11.33 21.59 -25.47
CA PRO A 797 -9.88 21.31 -25.39
C PRO A 797 -9.26 21.45 -23.99
N ARG A 798 -8.35 20.55 -23.61
CA ARG A 798 -7.96 20.30 -22.21
C ARG A 798 -7.04 21.34 -21.53
N TRP A 799 -6.24 22.12 -22.26
CA TRP A 799 -5.24 23.04 -21.65
C TRP A 799 -5.79 24.44 -21.32
N VAL A 800 -6.85 24.88 -22.00
CA VAL A 800 -7.46 26.22 -21.86
C VAL A 800 -8.08 26.42 -20.47
N PRO A 801 -8.85 25.46 -19.91
CA PRO A 801 -9.36 25.59 -18.54
C PRO A 801 -8.26 25.71 -17.48
N MET A 802 -7.07 25.16 -17.75
CA MET A 802 -5.95 25.13 -16.79
C MET A 802 -5.15 26.45 -16.77
N ALA A 803 -4.81 27.02 -17.94
CA ALA A 803 -4.04 28.26 -18.04
C ALA A 803 -4.82 29.49 -17.52
N VAL A 804 -6.12 29.55 -17.83
CA VAL A 804 -7.02 30.61 -17.34
C VAL A 804 -7.16 30.55 -15.82
N GLY A 805 -7.24 29.34 -15.25
CA GLY A 805 -7.25 29.14 -13.81
C GLY A 805 -6.01 29.71 -13.12
N GLY A 806 -4.81 29.57 -13.72
CA GLY A 806 -3.56 29.99 -13.09
C GLY A 806 -3.30 31.49 -13.04
N LEU A 807 -3.55 32.19 -14.14
CA LEU A 807 -3.40 33.64 -14.19
C LEU A 807 -4.40 34.34 -13.24
N LEU A 808 -5.63 33.82 -13.17
CA LEU A 808 -6.67 34.32 -12.25
C LEU A 808 -6.24 34.18 -10.79
N LEU A 809 -5.65 33.04 -10.41
CA LEU A 809 -5.25 32.80 -9.02
C LEU A 809 -4.06 33.68 -8.59
N LEU A 810 -3.15 34.03 -9.50
CA LEU A 810 -2.00 34.91 -9.21
C LEU A 810 -2.40 36.38 -9.02
N VAL A 811 -3.30 36.89 -9.87
CA VAL A 811 -3.83 38.27 -9.78
C VAL A 811 -4.69 38.45 -8.52
N VAL A 812 -5.50 37.45 -8.17
CA VAL A 812 -6.28 37.45 -6.93
C VAL A 812 -5.37 37.37 -5.70
N GLY A 813 -4.28 36.59 -5.75
CA GLY A 813 -3.28 36.55 -4.69
C GLY A 813 -2.58 37.89 -4.43
N ALA A 814 -2.17 38.59 -5.49
CA ALA A 814 -1.47 39.88 -5.40
C ALA A 814 -2.37 41.02 -4.86
N THR A 815 -3.64 41.06 -5.30
CA THR A 815 -4.63 42.06 -4.82
C THR A 815 -5.07 41.81 -3.37
N TYR A 816 -4.98 40.56 -2.90
CA TYR A 816 -5.24 40.23 -1.50
C TYR A 816 -4.11 40.72 -0.57
N GLU A 817 -2.84 40.66 -1.01
CA GLU A 817 -1.70 41.15 -0.22
C GLU A 817 -1.71 42.68 -0.03
N SER A 818 -2.09 43.44 -1.06
CA SER A 818 -2.23 44.90 -0.95
C SER A 818 -3.36 45.28 0.01
N ARG A 819 -4.54 44.66 -0.10
CA ARG A 819 -5.69 44.94 0.78
C ARG A 819 -5.42 44.62 2.25
N ILE A 820 -4.73 43.51 2.56
CA ILE A 820 -4.39 43.17 3.95
C ILE A 820 -3.42 44.18 4.57
N ARG A 821 -2.51 44.75 3.78
CA ARG A 821 -1.57 45.76 4.26
C ARG A 821 -2.29 47.07 4.59
N ASP A 822 -3.20 47.49 3.74
CA ASP A 822 -3.95 48.73 3.95
C ASP A 822 -4.79 48.64 5.23
N VAL A 823 -5.41 47.47 5.46
CA VAL A 823 -6.12 47.18 6.71
C VAL A 823 -5.19 47.17 7.92
N LYS A 824 -3.96 46.61 7.82
CA LYS A 824 -2.99 46.63 8.92
C LYS A 824 -2.43 48.03 9.20
N ARG A 825 -2.23 48.88 8.18
CA ARG A 825 -1.82 50.29 8.34
C ARG A 825 -2.91 51.12 9.00
N VAL A 826 -4.16 50.98 8.56
CA VAL A 826 -5.31 51.65 9.18
C VAL A 826 -5.50 51.17 10.62
N GLY A 827 -5.40 49.87 10.87
CA GLY A 827 -5.47 49.30 12.22
C GLY A 827 -4.27 49.64 13.12
N ALA A 828 -3.13 50.06 12.56
CA ALA A 828 -2.00 50.60 13.32
C ALA A 828 -2.18 52.10 13.60
N ALA A 829 -2.69 52.88 12.64
CA ALA A 829 -3.01 54.30 12.81
C ALA A 829 -4.11 54.52 13.87
N ILE A 830 -5.17 53.70 13.85
CA ILE A 830 -6.25 53.75 14.86
C ILE A 830 -5.73 53.35 16.25
N ARG A 831 -4.75 52.45 16.34
CA ARG A 831 -4.10 52.08 17.61
C ARG A 831 -3.10 53.11 18.12
N GLY A 832 -2.60 54.00 17.28
CA GLY A 832 -1.76 55.14 17.71
C GLY A 832 -2.57 56.38 18.11
N LEU A 833 -3.89 56.39 17.83
CA LEU A 833 -4.83 57.43 18.26
C LEU A 833 -5.53 57.10 19.60
N ARG A 834 -5.29 55.88 20.12
CA ARG A 834 -5.61 55.47 21.49
C ARG A 834 -4.34 55.43 22.30
#